data_AF-A0A7W7SZE1-F1
#
_entry.id   AF-A0A7W7SZE1-F1
#
_cell.length_a   1.000
_cell.length_b   1.000
_cell.length_c   1.000
_cell.angle_alpha   90.00
_cell.angle_beta   90.00
_cell.angle_gamma   90.00
#
_symmetry.space_group_name_H-M   'P 1'
#
loop_
_entity.id
_entity.type
_entity.pdbx_description
1 polymer ?
#
loop_
_entity_poly.entity_id
_entity_poly.type
_entity_poly.pdbx_seq_one_letter_code
_entity_poly.pdbx_strand_id
1 'polypeptide(L)'
;MRRGIRRAMPLVVVLLSGLALAGAAPVTRSAPPAALLAAPAATGYRLGYTSTEQPALRVAIPGQSARPLLTGDDRGDADLDADTRAGMLVWVSRRAADAPADPGGDLYLRRPGSGIARLTSGPGADSQPALSPDGRRVAFVSDRGGSADLWLVVTDGSTPRRLTDHPGEDIGPSWSPDSTRIMFSSTRDDPAGDLYVLDVASGRTTRLTSDPGADTQPAWSPDGTRIAFTTTRFAPADGSGAATEVVTMPATGGPVTRVVPAPWDSAQPAWAPDSRRIAFVSTRFDNAGDVYLLDRGTVTPVAASELAERHPVWQANEVIFTGTEVEPSTDVWTADSNGQDRRDRTVRPGYDETGPAFTADGTRLAYSAEQPAGGARIVVADGDGRNPRMLAPPGTQVGDEDTDPTWSPDGTAIAFTRRPAGRSLPTRILVARAADGHLLGQLPVPHHLAAQDTEPAWSPDGTRIAISRTATRRQSIVDPTLVDQPSLPGREFTVTTRVRTPAVPPRPDIVFLVDNTGSMAAPGEDGSSVIEQLKARIPEVIDSVRADQPDAHFALATFGGQGDPRLYDPRLALTDVDADIQAAVDTLEADSGYGTENWFYALRQIARNDRIGFRTDSSRIVVLISDTYSIDQTTPTGEQITRESLGDELVGAGISLIGVPITGAGGELGLNYDGIAESLAQQTGGRLTPNSQPGQLIPAIKDAIRSLTLTVTPVVEHCDDGLDVTFTPNPARVPAGEPAVFQELVTVASGATPGAVLRCVLRFDVNAPQPGLDSRQDLVVRVAHPDHPFVRVDDVTVAAEGTDGTVVQYQASAVDAAGRPLIPRCEPASGSRFPIGQTVVTCTAVDSAGRSWQDVATITVLDKDGGGTRIWVVRIAAATPDAVSFGDQIDVSARVSEPCRARTGDRGPAWSPDSTALAFTDGGRLATLCVVTADGTNARTPLSAVDQADRPAADPAWAPDGSRIAVALSLPGPGLAAACDCTMPSSIVTVPSGGGPATTVIRHVGYQPVYQTLPVPDLSLTVSVGGQPGYVGGDSMPVTYTVRNTSRQPASNAWLSLALPPALLPAVSMDSRCDAATGLCRLGTLGIGDQQVVNVVLPARAATAQAVTGRLTATVGEGTPTTRFAQAPLLVLAPTLVVEPRIGPPGFVTKAVGTNFPPGATVRLRWDVGITATPNTVVVQPDGTFQVQVLILRKDPLGPRYLGAVRVTGGSRFGPVRTEQPFLVVPRALDPPNFHERR
;
A
#
# COMPACT_ATOMS: atom_id res chain seq x y z
N MET A 1 -20.63 -50.12 -5.11
CA MET A 1 -20.67 -51.55 -5.48
C MET A 1 -20.55 -51.69 -7.00
N ARG A 2 -19.62 -52.55 -7.47
CA ARG A 2 -19.43 -53.19 -8.82
C ARG A 2 -19.28 -52.25 -10.05
N ARG A 3 -18.10 -52.00 -10.65
CA ARG A 3 -17.07 -52.81 -11.41
C ARG A 3 -17.40 -53.19 -12.87
N GLY A 4 -16.50 -52.80 -13.80
CA GLY A 4 -16.13 -53.45 -15.09
C GLY A 4 -15.71 -52.41 -16.18
N ILE A 5 -14.44 -52.12 -16.58
CA ILE A 5 -13.31 -52.92 -17.17
C ILE A 5 -13.67 -53.40 -18.61
N ARG A 6 -12.98 -53.18 -19.76
CA ARG A 6 -11.56 -52.95 -20.16
C ARG A 6 -11.41 -52.52 -21.67
N ARG A 7 -10.37 -51.69 -21.95
CA ARG A 7 -9.32 -51.69 -23.04
C ARG A 7 -9.62 -52.02 -24.53
N ALA A 8 -9.17 -51.18 -25.49
CA ALA A 8 -7.86 -51.27 -26.23
C ALA A 8 -7.79 -50.36 -27.50
N MET A 9 -6.61 -49.74 -27.75
CA MET A 9 -6.10 -49.04 -28.97
C MET A 9 -5.74 -50.03 -30.13
N PRO A 10 -5.19 -49.70 -31.36
CA PRO A 10 -4.50 -48.47 -31.83
C PRO A 10 -4.63 -48.04 -33.36
N LEU A 11 -3.99 -46.90 -33.71
CA LEU A 11 -3.25 -46.49 -34.94
C LEU A 11 -3.84 -46.57 -36.38
N VAL A 12 -3.80 -45.47 -37.18
CA VAL A 12 -3.41 -45.36 -38.64
C VAL A 12 -3.20 -43.86 -39.01
N VAL A 13 -1.97 -43.36 -39.28
CA VAL A 13 -1.28 -43.02 -40.57
C VAL A 13 -1.78 -41.81 -41.41
N VAL A 14 -1.01 -40.71 -41.34
CA VAL A 14 -0.41 -39.82 -42.37
C VAL A 14 -0.95 -39.82 -43.82
N LEU A 15 -1.22 -38.64 -44.42
CA LEU A 15 -0.55 -38.15 -45.65
C LEU A 15 -0.93 -36.71 -46.10
N LEU A 16 0.11 -36.05 -46.60
CA LEU A 16 0.25 -34.69 -47.15
C LEU A 16 -0.48 -34.45 -48.49
N SER A 17 -0.72 -33.16 -48.78
CA SER A 17 -0.16 -32.37 -49.92
C SER A 17 -1.17 -31.55 -50.74
N GLY A 18 -0.75 -30.35 -51.18
CA GLY A 18 -1.26 -29.72 -52.41
C GLY A 18 -1.58 -28.22 -52.34
N LEU A 19 -0.70 -27.39 -52.91
CA LEU A 19 -0.88 -25.95 -53.21
C LEU A 19 -1.98 -25.69 -54.26
N ALA A 20 -2.63 -24.52 -54.18
CA ALA A 20 -3.12 -23.79 -55.37
C ALA A 20 -3.08 -22.26 -55.14
N LEU A 21 -2.60 -21.55 -56.16
CA LEU A 21 -2.38 -20.10 -56.24
C LEU A 21 -3.61 -19.33 -56.77
N ALA A 22 -3.81 -18.13 -56.20
CA ALA A 22 -4.17 -16.83 -56.78
C ALA A 22 -5.49 -16.63 -57.58
N GLY A 23 -6.30 -15.69 -57.08
CA GLY A 23 -7.28 -14.88 -57.83
C GLY A 23 -7.68 -13.65 -57.00
N ALA A 24 -7.35 -12.45 -57.47
CA ALA A 24 -7.40 -11.19 -56.72
C ALA A 24 -8.77 -10.49 -56.72
N ALA A 25 -9.08 -9.77 -55.63
CA ALA A 25 -10.02 -8.65 -55.57
C ALA A 25 -9.51 -7.57 -54.58
N PRO A 26 -9.83 -6.26 -54.78
CA PRO A 26 -9.05 -5.15 -54.24
C PRO A 26 -9.58 -4.57 -52.92
N VAL A 27 -8.62 -4.27 -52.04
CA VAL A 27 -8.50 -3.19 -51.04
C VAL A 27 -9.79 -2.50 -50.57
N THR A 28 -10.20 -2.82 -49.33
CA THR A 28 -10.70 -1.83 -48.36
C THR A 28 -9.68 -1.72 -47.22
N ARG A 29 -9.29 -0.49 -46.85
CA ARG A 29 -8.34 -0.20 -45.77
C ARG A 29 -8.93 -0.66 -44.43
N SER A 30 -8.44 -1.79 -43.91
CA SER A 30 -8.57 -2.15 -42.51
C SER A 30 -7.54 -1.39 -41.67
N ALA A 31 -7.99 -0.84 -40.55
CA ALA A 31 -7.15 -0.26 -39.49
C ALA A 31 -6.03 -1.24 -39.06
N PRO A 32 -4.88 -0.74 -38.57
CA PRO A 32 -3.82 -1.62 -38.09
C PRO A 32 -4.38 -2.52 -36.97
N PRO A 33 -4.04 -3.82 -36.95
CA PRO A 33 -4.34 -4.66 -35.79
C PRO A 33 -3.68 -4.01 -34.58
N ALA A 34 -4.46 -3.86 -33.52
CA ALA A 34 -3.97 -3.45 -32.21
C ALA A 34 -2.68 -4.22 -31.93
N ALA A 35 -1.59 -3.50 -31.72
CA ALA A 35 -0.36 -4.07 -31.23
C ALA A 35 -0.74 -4.93 -30.02
N LEU A 36 -0.55 -6.24 -30.11
CA LEU A 36 -0.41 -7.06 -28.92
C LEU A 36 0.74 -6.41 -28.16
N LEU A 37 0.38 -5.64 -27.12
CA LEU A 37 1.30 -5.23 -26.08
C LEU A 37 2.06 -6.49 -25.69
N ALA A 38 3.38 -6.45 -25.87
CA ALA A 38 4.24 -7.48 -25.34
C ALA A 38 3.89 -7.66 -23.87
N ALA A 39 3.71 -8.92 -23.44
CA ALA A 39 3.59 -9.21 -22.02
C ALA A 39 4.72 -8.48 -21.27
N PRO A 40 4.42 -7.74 -20.19
CA PRO A 40 5.47 -7.10 -19.41
C PRO A 40 6.50 -8.16 -19.02
N ALA A 41 7.79 -7.81 -19.13
CA ALA A 41 8.86 -8.65 -18.63
C ALA A 41 8.55 -9.04 -17.18
N ALA A 42 8.73 -10.31 -16.82
CA ALA A 42 8.43 -10.80 -15.47
C ALA A 42 9.18 -9.94 -14.43
N THR A 43 8.45 -9.02 -13.79
CA THR A 43 8.93 -8.22 -12.68
C THR A 43 8.99 -9.12 -11.47
N GLY A 44 10.19 -9.35 -10.93
CA GLY A 44 10.32 -10.00 -9.62
C GLY A 44 9.67 -9.11 -8.56
N TYR A 45 8.99 -9.71 -7.58
CA TYR A 45 8.44 -9.00 -6.43
C TYR A 45 8.55 -9.87 -5.18
N ARG A 46 8.53 -9.21 -4.02
CA ARG A 46 8.45 -9.83 -2.68
C ARG A 46 7.14 -9.44 -2.01
N LEU A 47 6.68 -10.28 -1.09
CA LEU A 47 5.54 -9.98 -0.23
C LEU A 47 6.05 -9.33 1.06
N GLY A 48 5.76 -8.05 1.25
CA GLY A 48 5.93 -7.36 2.52
C GLY A 48 4.74 -7.59 3.45
N TYR A 49 4.98 -7.52 4.75
CA TYR A 49 3.95 -7.69 5.79
C TYR A 49 4.46 -7.18 7.13
N THR A 50 3.54 -6.90 8.05
CA THR A 50 3.88 -6.66 9.46
C THR A 50 3.86 -7.99 10.22
N SER A 51 4.76 -8.18 11.18
CA SER A 51 4.85 -9.43 11.94
C SER A 51 5.39 -9.24 13.35
N THR A 52 5.00 -10.14 14.25
CA THR A 52 5.57 -10.30 15.59
C THR A 52 6.72 -11.32 15.62
N GLU A 53 7.18 -11.78 14.45
CA GLU A 53 8.32 -12.67 14.30
C GLU A 53 9.60 -11.99 14.80
N GLN A 54 10.41 -12.73 15.56
CA GLN A 54 11.76 -12.31 15.94
C GLN A 54 12.74 -13.48 15.77
N PRO A 55 13.84 -13.31 15.02
CA PRO A 55 14.85 -14.35 14.93
C PRO A 55 15.65 -14.47 16.23
N ALA A 56 15.79 -15.69 16.74
CA ALA A 56 16.52 -15.97 17.98
C ALA A 56 17.35 -17.25 17.88
N LEU A 57 18.47 -17.30 18.60
CA LEU A 57 19.24 -18.53 18.75
C LEU A 57 18.55 -19.47 19.74
N ARG A 58 18.31 -20.70 19.28
CA ARG A 58 17.71 -21.77 20.07
C ARG A 58 18.65 -22.96 20.14
N VAL A 59 18.46 -23.78 21.15
CA VAL A 59 19.25 -25.00 21.38
C VAL A 59 18.33 -26.16 21.71
N ALA A 60 18.59 -27.31 21.12
CA ALA A 60 17.87 -28.55 21.36
C ALA A 60 18.83 -29.74 21.51
N ILE A 61 18.51 -30.64 22.43
CA ILE A 61 19.06 -31.99 22.43
C ILE A 61 18.12 -32.83 21.58
N PRO A 62 18.60 -33.59 20.57
CA PRO A 62 17.74 -34.46 19.77
C PRO A 62 16.84 -35.34 20.65
N GLY A 63 15.52 -35.25 20.44
CA GLY A 63 14.51 -35.93 21.26
C GLY A 63 13.99 -35.15 22.48
N GLN A 64 14.44 -33.89 22.69
CA GLN A 64 13.92 -32.97 23.69
C GLN A 64 13.42 -31.68 23.04
N SER A 65 12.57 -30.92 23.74
CA SER A 65 12.08 -29.63 23.27
C SER A 65 13.20 -28.59 23.19
N ALA A 66 13.17 -27.77 22.15
CA ALA A 66 14.07 -26.64 22.00
C ALA A 66 13.82 -25.56 23.06
N ARG A 67 14.89 -24.91 23.51
CA ARG A 67 14.88 -23.79 24.47
C ARG A 67 15.69 -22.60 23.95
N PRO A 68 15.41 -21.36 24.38
CA PRO A 68 16.24 -20.20 24.05
C PRO A 68 17.69 -20.42 24.49
N LEU A 69 18.67 -20.05 23.65
CA LEU A 69 20.10 -20.12 23.97
C LEU A 69 20.57 -18.88 24.74
N LEU A 70 20.01 -17.71 24.42
CA LEU A 70 20.28 -16.41 25.03
C LEU A 70 19.03 -15.93 25.79
N THR A 71 19.21 -15.32 26.96
CA THR A 71 18.11 -14.88 27.85
C THR A 71 18.49 -13.61 28.60
N GLY A 72 17.50 -12.79 29.00
CA GLY A 72 17.75 -11.53 29.70
C GLY A 72 18.58 -10.57 28.85
N ASP A 73 19.49 -9.83 29.47
CA ASP A 73 20.34 -8.82 28.81
C ASP A 73 21.29 -9.40 27.72
N ASP A 74 21.50 -10.72 27.71
CA ASP A 74 22.29 -11.39 26.68
C ASP A 74 21.53 -11.52 25.34
N ARG A 75 20.19 -11.49 25.36
CA ARG A 75 19.33 -11.60 24.17
C ARG A 75 19.39 -10.30 23.37
N GLY A 76 19.63 -10.41 22.06
CA GLY A 76 19.54 -9.27 21.14
C GLY A 76 18.20 -9.23 20.42
N ASP A 77 17.99 -8.14 19.69
CA ASP A 77 16.76 -7.83 18.94
C ASP A 77 16.55 -8.78 17.76
N ALA A 78 17.65 -9.31 17.22
CA ALA A 78 17.65 -10.49 16.37
C ALA A 78 19.00 -11.17 16.50
N ASP A 79 19.00 -12.47 16.78
CA ASP A 79 20.22 -13.29 16.87
C ASP A 79 20.13 -14.45 15.87
N LEU A 80 21.07 -14.48 14.92
CA LEU A 80 21.05 -15.28 13.70
C LEU A 80 22.40 -15.97 13.47
N ASP A 81 22.42 -16.99 12.61
CA ASP A 81 23.62 -17.56 11.98
C ASP A 81 24.76 -17.87 12.98
N ALA A 82 24.49 -18.77 13.93
CA ALA A 82 25.51 -19.16 14.90
C ALA A 82 26.50 -20.18 14.32
N ASP A 83 27.76 -20.11 14.77
CA ASP A 83 28.70 -21.22 14.71
C ASP A 83 29.38 -21.41 16.07
N THR A 84 29.77 -22.66 16.36
CA THR A 84 30.45 -23.01 17.61
C THR A 84 31.65 -23.92 17.38
N ARG A 85 32.78 -23.52 17.97
CA ARG A 85 34.05 -24.27 18.02
C ARG A 85 34.80 -23.93 19.29
N ALA A 86 35.58 -24.87 19.81
CA ALA A 86 36.41 -24.67 21.01
C ALA A 86 35.66 -24.07 22.23
N GLY A 87 34.36 -24.37 22.37
CA GLY A 87 33.51 -23.84 23.45
C GLY A 87 33.07 -22.37 23.27
N MET A 88 33.47 -21.71 22.19
CA MET A 88 33.02 -20.37 21.82
C MET A 88 31.76 -20.41 20.96
N LEU A 89 30.97 -19.35 21.06
CA LEU A 89 29.80 -19.08 20.23
C LEU A 89 30.04 -17.79 19.47
N VAL A 90 29.99 -17.84 18.14
CA VAL A 90 29.94 -16.66 17.27
C VAL A 90 28.59 -16.63 16.59
N TRP A 91 27.99 -15.46 16.41
CA TRP A 91 26.70 -15.29 15.74
C TRP A 91 26.55 -13.88 15.21
N VAL A 92 25.52 -13.67 14.38
CA VAL A 92 25.10 -12.35 13.90
C VAL A 92 24.05 -11.80 14.86
N SER A 93 24.21 -10.56 15.32
CA SER A 93 23.22 -9.89 16.16
C SER A 93 22.92 -8.49 15.64
N ARG A 94 21.65 -8.10 15.68
CA ARG A 94 21.19 -6.72 15.38
C ARG A 94 20.91 -5.90 16.64
N ARG A 95 21.59 -6.21 17.75
CA ARG A 95 21.38 -5.52 19.02
C ARG A 95 21.74 -4.03 18.95
N ALA A 96 20.83 -3.17 19.42
CA ALA A 96 21.10 -1.74 19.57
C ALA A 96 22.11 -1.46 20.69
N ALA A 97 23.30 -0.96 20.34
CA ALA A 97 24.16 -0.26 21.28
C ALA A 97 23.99 1.24 21.03
N ASP A 98 23.04 1.87 21.74
CA ASP A 98 22.83 3.33 21.83
C ASP A 98 22.65 4.15 20.53
N ALA A 99 22.42 3.50 19.39
CA ALA A 99 22.17 4.09 18.06
C ALA A 99 21.12 3.24 17.31
N PRO A 100 20.43 3.75 16.27
CA PRO A 100 19.57 2.90 15.45
C PRO A 100 20.39 1.70 14.97
N ALA A 101 19.90 0.50 15.28
CA ALA A 101 20.59 -0.76 14.97
C ALA A 101 20.93 -0.81 13.48
N ASP A 102 22.12 -1.28 13.15
CA ASP A 102 22.48 -1.58 11.76
C ASP A 102 21.57 -2.71 11.26
N PRO A 103 20.71 -2.49 10.26
CA PRO A 103 19.82 -3.54 9.75
C PRO A 103 20.60 -4.73 9.16
N GLY A 104 21.88 -4.52 8.79
CA GLY A 104 22.75 -5.55 8.23
C GLY A 104 23.26 -6.59 9.24
N GLY A 105 23.23 -6.28 10.54
CA GLY A 105 23.74 -7.15 11.61
C GLY A 105 25.27 -7.22 11.68
N ASP A 106 25.80 -7.32 12.91
CA ASP A 106 27.23 -7.47 13.17
C ASP A 106 27.54 -8.82 13.80
N LEU A 107 28.81 -9.22 13.75
CA LEU A 107 29.27 -10.42 14.42
C LEU A 107 29.50 -10.18 15.92
N TYR A 108 29.01 -11.09 16.74
CA TYR A 108 29.23 -11.14 18.19
C TYR A 108 29.86 -12.46 18.60
N LEU A 109 30.65 -12.42 19.67
CA LEU A 109 31.39 -13.56 20.20
C LEU A 109 31.19 -13.67 21.71
N ARG A 110 30.92 -14.90 22.17
CA ARG A 110 30.91 -15.28 23.58
C ARG A 110 31.97 -16.36 23.81
N ARG A 111 32.93 -16.06 24.70
CA ARG A 111 33.96 -17.04 25.11
C ARG A 111 33.53 -17.79 26.38
N PRO A 112 34.08 -18.99 26.63
CA PRO A 112 33.83 -19.70 27.88
C PRO A 112 34.16 -18.83 29.09
N GLY A 113 33.16 -18.57 29.94
CA GLY A 113 33.33 -17.80 31.18
C GLY A 113 33.53 -16.28 31.00
N SER A 114 33.31 -15.72 29.81
CA SER A 114 33.33 -14.27 29.56
C SER A 114 31.96 -13.75 29.13
N GLY A 115 31.78 -12.42 29.18
CA GLY A 115 30.63 -11.74 28.56
C GLY A 115 30.68 -11.73 27.02
N ILE A 116 29.66 -11.15 26.42
CA ILE A 116 29.48 -10.98 24.97
C ILE A 116 30.34 -9.79 24.47
N ALA A 117 31.02 -9.96 23.33
CA ALA A 117 31.78 -8.91 22.68
C ALA A 117 31.40 -8.76 21.19
N ARG A 118 31.26 -7.52 20.71
CA ARG A 118 31.10 -7.20 19.28
C ARG A 118 32.44 -7.39 18.57
N LEU A 119 32.44 -8.13 17.45
CA LEU A 119 33.64 -8.43 16.65
C LEU A 119 33.77 -7.57 15.39
N THR A 120 32.65 -7.15 14.79
CA THR A 120 32.65 -6.32 13.58
C THR A 120 31.81 -5.07 13.76
N SER A 121 32.14 -4.03 13.00
CA SER A 121 31.34 -2.82 12.87
C SER A 121 31.56 -2.20 11.48
N GLY A 122 30.50 -1.71 10.85
CA GLY A 122 30.59 -1.02 9.56
C GLY A 122 29.33 -1.18 8.70
N PRO A 123 29.22 -0.42 7.60
CA PRO A 123 27.97 -0.22 6.85
C PRO A 123 27.53 -1.41 5.98
N GLY A 124 28.15 -2.59 6.12
CA GLY A 124 27.84 -3.76 5.31
C GLY A 124 27.26 -4.89 6.16
N ALA A 125 26.33 -5.65 5.60
CA ALA A 125 25.65 -6.73 6.29
C ALA A 125 26.59 -7.93 6.49
N ASP A 126 26.86 -8.27 7.76
CA ASP A 126 27.69 -9.41 8.10
C ASP A 126 26.83 -10.64 8.38
N SER A 127 27.13 -11.74 7.69
CA SER A 127 26.34 -12.97 7.81
C SER A 127 27.19 -14.25 7.75
N GLN A 128 26.55 -15.39 8.08
CA GLN A 128 27.13 -16.73 7.98
C GLN A 128 28.56 -16.85 8.56
N PRO A 129 28.80 -16.46 9.83
CA PRO A 129 30.10 -16.61 10.45
C PRO A 129 30.47 -18.09 10.61
N ALA A 130 31.73 -18.41 10.35
CA ALA A 130 32.34 -19.71 10.53
C ALA A 130 33.61 -19.55 11.36
N LEU A 131 33.60 -20.09 12.58
CA LEU A 131 34.70 -20.06 13.51
C LEU A 131 35.73 -21.13 13.13
N SER A 132 37.01 -20.76 13.09
CA SER A 132 38.09 -21.70 12.81
C SER A 132 38.17 -22.78 13.91
N PRO A 133 38.52 -24.03 13.59
CA PRO A 133 38.66 -25.09 14.59
C PRO A 133 39.65 -24.78 15.72
N ASP A 134 40.68 -23.97 15.45
CA ASP A 134 41.62 -23.45 16.45
C ASP A 134 41.08 -22.29 17.30
N GLY A 135 39.90 -21.75 16.97
CA GLY A 135 39.22 -20.69 17.69
C GLY A 135 39.82 -19.28 17.53
N ARG A 136 40.78 -19.10 16.61
CA ARG A 136 41.52 -17.84 16.46
C ARG A 136 40.91 -16.87 15.45
N ARG A 137 40.08 -17.35 14.51
CA ARG A 137 39.60 -16.55 13.39
C ARG A 137 38.15 -16.88 13.07
N VAL A 138 37.43 -15.90 12.54
CA VAL A 138 36.08 -16.06 12.00
C VAL A 138 36.12 -15.67 10.54
N ALA A 139 35.75 -16.60 9.66
CA ALA A 139 35.43 -16.29 8.28
C ALA A 139 33.94 -15.96 8.20
N PHE A 140 33.55 -14.97 7.40
CA PHE A 140 32.15 -14.53 7.31
C PHE A 140 31.88 -13.92 5.94
N VAL A 141 30.61 -13.75 5.62
CA VAL A 141 30.17 -13.08 4.39
C VAL A 141 29.91 -11.62 4.70
N SER A 142 30.37 -10.72 3.84
CA SER A 142 30.04 -9.29 3.94
C SER A 142 29.96 -8.65 2.57
N ASP A 143 28.96 -7.79 2.38
CA ASP A 143 28.71 -7.04 1.15
C ASP A 143 29.40 -5.66 1.11
N ARG A 144 30.15 -5.31 2.15
CA ARG A 144 30.90 -4.03 2.25
C ARG A 144 31.87 -3.77 1.09
N GLY A 145 32.18 -4.77 0.27
CA GLY A 145 33.00 -4.67 -0.95
C GLY A 145 32.20 -4.41 -2.24
N GLY A 146 30.87 -4.29 -2.16
CA GLY A 146 29.92 -4.14 -3.27
C GLY A 146 29.39 -5.45 -3.85
N SER A 147 29.83 -6.60 -3.35
CA SER A 147 29.34 -7.96 -3.63
C SER A 147 29.47 -8.81 -2.38
N ALA A 148 28.70 -9.89 -2.26
CA ALA A 148 28.87 -10.86 -1.18
C ALA A 148 30.22 -11.57 -1.35
N ASP A 149 31.17 -11.26 -0.47
CA ASP A 149 32.51 -11.84 -0.49
C ASP A 149 32.86 -12.46 0.86
N LEU A 150 33.89 -13.31 0.88
CA LEU A 150 34.42 -13.83 2.13
C LEU A 150 35.36 -12.82 2.78
N TRP A 151 35.15 -12.60 4.06
CA TRP A 151 35.98 -11.78 4.94
C TRP A 151 36.50 -12.61 6.11
N LEU A 152 37.57 -12.12 6.72
CA LEU A 152 38.22 -12.77 7.86
C LEU A 152 38.50 -11.75 8.95
N VAL A 153 38.06 -12.06 10.16
CA VAL A 153 38.34 -11.30 11.38
C VAL A 153 39.02 -12.21 12.40
N VAL A 154 39.95 -11.67 13.19
CA VAL A 154 40.55 -12.43 14.30
C VAL A 154 39.60 -12.34 15.50
N THR A 155 39.54 -13.37 16.33
CA THR A 155 38.64 -13.39 17.49
C THR A 155 38.97 -12.36 18.57
N ASP A 156 40.03 -11.56 18.43
CA ASP A 156 40.34 -10.40 19.27
C ASP A 156 39.61 -9.11 18.85
N GLY A 157 38.91 -9.12 17.70
CA GLY A 157 38.20 -7.95 17.16
C GLY A 157 39.07 -7.00 16.32
N SER A 158 40.27 -7.43 15.90
CA SER A 158 41.10 -6.66 14.97
C SER A 158 40.43 -6.47 13.60
N THR A 159 40.87 -5.47 12.83
CA THR A 159 40.21 -5.05 11.58
C THR A 159 39.99 -6.21 10.59
N PRO A 160 38.75 -6.43 10.11
CA PRO A 160 38.48 -7.47 9.12
C PRO A 160 39.24 -7.27 7.81
N ARG A 161 39.69 -8.37 7.19
CA ARG A 161 40.30 -8.37 5.84
C ARG A 161 39.48 -9.18 4.85
N ARG A 162 39.36 -8.67 3.62
CA ARG A 162 38.71 -9.38 2.51
C ARG A 162 39.59 -10.56 2.06
N LEU A 163 38.98 -11.72 1.82
CA LEU A 163 39.64 -12.94 1.37
C LEU A 163 39.38 -13.24 -0.11
N THR A 164 38.20 -12.90 -0.62
CA THR A 164 37.83 -13.08 -2.02
C THR A 164 37.41 -11.75 -2.63
N ASP A 165 37.70 -11.57 -3.92
CA ASP A 165 37.35 -10.36 -4.67
C ASP A 165 36.91 -10.78 -6.07
N HIS A 166 35.65 -11.17 -6.19
CA HIS A 166 35.07 -11.61 -7.46
C HIS A 166 33.63 -11.10 -7.61
N PRO A 167 33.16 -10.73 -8.81
CA PRO A 167 31.76 -10.33 -9.05
C PRO A 167 30.70 -11.42 -8.83
N GLY A 168 31.13 -12.65 -8.54
CA GLY A 168 30.23 -13.75 -8.23
C GLY A 168 30.12 -13.82 -6.71
N GLU A 169 28.92 -13.98 -6.21
CA GLU A 169 28.67 -14.11 -4.77
C GLU A 169 29.42 -15.31 -4.20
N ASP A 170 30.22 -15.06 -3.18
CA ASP A 170 30.96 -16.05 -2.41
C ASP A 170 30.35 -16.18 -1.01
N ILE A 171 29.67 -17.30 -0.74
CA ILE A 171 28.85 -17.51 0.48
C ILE A 171 29.11 -18.86 1.14
N GLY A 172 28.62 -19.04 2.37
CA GLY A 172 28.67 -20.28 3.14
C GLY A 172 30.08 -20.76 3.47
N PRO A 173 30.92 -19.94 4.14
CA PRO A 173 32.27 -20.36 4.51
C PRO A 173 32.25 -21.57 5.46
N SER A 174 33.15 -22.53 5.25
CA SER A 174 33.34 -23.70 6.11
C SER A 174 34.81 -24.05 6.23
N TRP A 175 35.32 -24.08 7.46
CA TRP A 175 36.73 -24.35 7.71
C TRP A 175 37.10 -25.82 7.57
N SER A 176 38.27 -26.09 6.99
CA SER A 176 38.91 -27.38 7.13
C SER A 176 39.31 -27.64 8.59
N PRO A 177 39.30 -28.90 9.08
CA PRO A 177 39.65 -29.26 10.46
C PRO A 177 41.05 -28.79 10.90
N ASP A 178 41.96 -28.62 9.94
CA ASP A 178 43.32 -28.12 10.16
C ASP A 178 43.43 -26.58 10.26
N SER A 179 42.32 -25.84 10.10
CA SER A 179 42.27 -24.36 10.11
C SER A 179 43.10 -23.67 9.01
N THR A 180 43.46 -24.38 7.93
CA THR A 180 44.30 -23.82 6.84
C THR A 180 43.52 -23.44 5.58
N ARG A 181 42.32 -24.00 5.39
CA ARG A 181 41.51 -23.82 4.19
C ARG A 181 40.06 -23.47 4.54
N ILE A 182 39.41 -22.73 3.65
CA ILE A 182 37.99 -22.40 3.73
C ILE A 182 37.32 -22.91 2.46
N MET A 183 36.28 -23.72 2.62
CA MET A 183 35.39 -24.11 1.55
C MET A 183 34.20 -23.16 1.50
N PHE A 184 33.68 -22.85 0.32
CA PHE A 184 32.58 -21.92 0.14
C PHE A 184 31.88 -22.16 -1.21
N SER A 185 30.69 -21.63 -1.37
CA SER A 185 29.97 -21.63 -2.65
C SER A 185 30.25 -20.34 -3.41
N SER A 186 30.44 -20.40 -4.72
CA SER A 186 30.69 -19.24 -5.56
C SER A 186 29.96 -19.31 -6.90
N THR A 187 29.38 -18.18 -7.31
CA THR A 187 28.75 -18.02 -8.64
C THR A 187 29.72 -17.55 -9.75
N ARG A 188 31.03 -17.61 -9.47
CA ARG A 188 32.07 -17.09 -10.36
C ARG A 188 32.08 -17.72 -11.75
N ASP A 189 32.04 -19.06 -11.82
CA ASP A 189 32.11 -19.82 -13.07
C ASP A 189 30.74 -20.37 -13.50
N ASP A 190 29.85 -20.64 -12.54
CA ASP A 190 28.47 -21.11 -12.78
C ASP A 190 27.47 -20.19 -12.07
N PRO A 191 26.47 -19.60 -12.75
CA PRO A 191 25.43 -18.79 -12.09
C PRO A 191 24.61 -19.56 -11.04
N ALA A 192 24.49 -20.88 -11.15
CA ALA A 192 23.83 -21.70 -10.15
C ALA A 192 24.66 -21.83 -8.85
N GLY A 193 25.98 -21.66 -8.95
CA GLY A 193 26.93 -21.74 -7.84
C GLY A 193 27.62 -23.09 -7.73
N ASP A 194 28.94 -23.09 -7.58
CA ASP A 194 29.75 -24.28 -7.32
C ASP A 194 30.53 -24.17 -6.01
N LEU A 195 31.09 -25.28 -5.53
CA LEU A 195 31.97 -25.29 -4.38
C LEU A 195 33.42 -24.99 -4.77
N TYR A 196 34.06 -24.14 -3.97
CA TYR A 196 35.46 -23.77 -4.07
C TYR A 196 36.17 -23.97 -2.74
N VAL A 197 37.49 -24.15 -2.81
CA VAL A 197 38.37 -24.20 -1.64
C VAL A 197 39.43 -23.11 -1.77
N LEU A 198 39.50 -22.25 -0.76
CA LEU A 198 40.48 -21.20 -0.58
C LEU A 198 41.55 -21.65 0.41
N ASP A 199 42.82 -21.54 0.03
CA ASP A 199 43.95 -21.61 0.95
C ASP A 199 44.17 -20.25 1.63
N VAL A 200 44.09 -20.21 2.96
CA VAL A 200 44.02 -18.94 3.73
C VAL A 200 45.34 -18.17 3.75
N ALA A 201 46.47 -18.88 3.60
CA ALA A 201 47.79 -18.30 3.63
C ALA A 201 48.20 -17.70 2.28
N SER A 202 47.94 -18.44 1.19
CA SER A 202 48.30 -18.04 -0.18
C SER A 202 47.22 -17.25 -0.90
N GLY A 203 45.96 -17.31 -0.44
CA GLY A 203 44.80 -16.76 -1.15
C GLY A 203 44.40 -17.56 -2.39
N ARG A 204 45.04 -18.71 -2.65
CA ARG A 204 44.76 -19.52 -3.84
C ARG A 204 43.40 -20.20 -3.72
N THR A 205 42.53 -19.97 -4.70
CA THR A 205 41.22 -20.64 -4.79
C THR A 205 41.24 -21.76 -5.84
N THR A 206 40.60 -22.90 -5.55
CA THR A 206 40.43 -24.03 -6.48
C THR A 206 38.95 -24.43 -6.55
N ARG A 207 38.40 -24.61 -7.76
CA ARG A 207 37.05 -25.14 -7.99
C ARG A 207 36.99 -26.63 -7.67
N LEU A 208 35.96 -27.06 -6.94
CA LEU A 208 35.80 -28.44 -6.47
C LEU A 208 34.63 -29.17 -7.15
N THR A 209 33.57 -28.44 -7.52
CA THR A 209 32.44 -28.97 -8.28
C THR A 209 32.22 -28.17 -9.57
N SER A 210 31.62 -28.79 -10.59
CA SER A 210 31.39 -28.15 -11.90
C SER A 210 30.15 -28.69 -12.62
N ASP A 211 29.15 -29.10 -11.85
CA ASP A 211 27.88 -29.63 -12.37
C ASP A 211 26.90 -28.47 -12.63
N PRO A 212 25.97 -28.57 -13.59
CA PRO A 212 25.00 -27.50 -13.86
C PRO A 212 24.01 -27.23 -12.71
N GLY A 213 23.90 -28.12 -11.72
CA GLY A 213 23.11 -27.89 -10.52
C GLY A 213 23.86 -27.01 -9.51
N ALA A 214 23.15 -26.06 -8.90
CA ALA A 214 23.63 -25.27 -7.78
C ALA A 214 24.16 -26.17 -6.66
N ASP A 215 25.41 -25.94 -6.22
CA ASP A 215 26.03 -26.56 -5.05
C ASP A 215 26.37 -25.48 -4.01
N THR A 216 25.69 -25.53 -2.86
CA THR A 216 25.73 -24.47 -1.84
C THR A 216 25.86 -25.02 -0.41
N GLN A 217 26.07 -24.12 0.56
CA GLN A 217 26.10 -24.41 2.02
C GLN A 217 27.00 -25.60 2.39
N PRO A 218 28.30 -25.53 2.04
CA PRO A 218 29.20 -26.65 2.22
C PRO A 218 29.62 -26.83 3.69
N ALA A 219 29.83 -28.07 4.13
CA ALA A 219 30.26 -28.41 5.48
C ALA A 219 31.32 -29.52 5.50
N TRP A 220 32.50 -29.20 6.02
CA TRP A 220 33.56 -30.20 6.27
C TRP A 220 33.19 -31.14 7.42
N SER A 221 33.45 -32.44 7.24
CA SER A 221 33.38 -33.39 8.36
C SER A 221 34.51 -33.13 9.36
N PRO A 222 34.27 -33.25 10.68
CA PRO A 222 35.31 -33.02 11.69
C PRO A 222 36.55 -33.90 11.52
N ASP A 223 36.40 -35.11 10.99
CA ASP A 223 37.50 -36.03 10.66
C ASP A 223 38.29 -35.67 9.38
N GLY A 224 37.82 -34.69 8.60
CA GLY A 224 38.48 -34.22 7.40
C GLY A 224 38.34 -35.10 6.16
N THR A 225 37.52 -36.14 6.21
CA THR A 225 37.42 -37.13 5.13
C THR A 225 36.33 -36.84 4.10
N ARG A 226 35.29 -36.09 4.49
CA ARG A 226 34.09 -35.87 3.69
C ARG A 226 33.62 -34.42 3.72
N ILE A 227 32.86 -34.07 2.70
CA ILE A 227 32.14 -32.82 2.57
C ILE A 227 30.66 -33.14 2.46
N ALA A 228 29.81 -32.47 3.24
CA ALA A 228 28.37 -32.42 3.03
C ALA A 228 28.02 -31.07 2.39
N PHE A 229 27.02 -31.03 1.51
CA PHE A 229 26.56 -29.79 0.89
C PHE A 229 25.14 -29.94 0.35
N THR A 230 24.52 -28.81 0.03
CA THR A 230 23.19 -28.73 -0.59
C THR A 230 23.34 -28.68 -2.11
N THR A 231 22.53 -29.45 -2.84
CA THR A 231 22.60 -29.47 -4.31
C THR A 231 21.22 -29.52 -4.97
N THR A 232 21.10 -28.90 -6.14
CA THR A 232 19.90 -28.97 -7.01
C THR A 232 20.06 -29.95 -8.17
N ARG A 233 21.21 -30.64 -8.30
CA ARG A 233 21.51 -31.59 -9.41
C ARG A 233 20.48 -32.72 -9.59
N PHE A 234 19.65 -32.93 -8.58
CA PHE A 234 18.67 -33.99 -8.48
C PHE A 234 17.22 -33.51 -8.56
N ALA A 235 17.00 -32.20 -8.70
CA ALA A 235 15.68 -31.60 -8.84
C ALA A 235 15.03 -32.03 -10.17
N PRO A 236 13.75 -32.41 -10.17
CA PRO A 236 13.05 -32.79 -11.39
C PRO A 236 12.76 -31.57 -12.26
N ALA A 237 12.92 -31.72 -13.58
CA ALA A 237 12.83 -30.62 -14.55
C ALA A 237 11.41 -30.00 -14.67
N ASP A 238 10.38 -30.69 -14.19
CA ASP A 238 8.98 -30.22 -14.16
C ASP A 238 8.61 -29.54 -12.83
N GLY A 239 9.56 -29.42 -11.90
CA GLY A 239 9.36 -28.81 -10.59
C GLY A 239 8.48 -29.63 -9.64
N SER A 240 8.16 -30.89 -9.96
CA SER A 240 7.17 -31.69 -9.24
C SER A 240 7.72 -32.45 -8.01
N GLY A 241 8.95 -32.18 -7.58
CA GLY A 241 9.63 -32.90 -6.50
C GLY A 241 10.68 -32.03 -5.83
N ALA A 242 11.51 -32.64 -4.97
CA ALA A 242 12.36 -31.83 -4.10
C ALA A 242 13.30 -30.90 -4.87
N ALA A 243 13.28 -29.63 -4.51
CA ALA A 243 14.08 -28.57 -5.11
C ALA A 243 15.57 -28.71 -4.72
N THR A 244 15.86 -29.17 -3.50
CA THR A 244 17.23 -29.35 -3.00
C THR A 244 17.44 -30.66 -2.24
N GLU A 245 18.66 -31.18 -2.28
CA GLU A 245 19.07 -32.35 -1.51
C GLU A 245 20.41 -32.14 -0.78
N VAL A 246 20.51 -32.67 0.43
CA VAL A 246 21.78 -32.83 1.15
C VAL A 246 22.50 -34.09 0.68
N VAL A 247 23.73 -33.89 0.24
CA VAL A 247 24.60 -34.92 -0.34
C VAL A 247 25.98 -34.90 0.31
N THR A 248 26.76 -35.96 0.10
CA THR A 248 28.17 -36.02 0.54
C THR A 248 29.12 -36.41 -0.58
N MET A 249 30.38 -35.97 -0.47
CA MET A 249 31.48 -36.36 -1.35
C MET A 249 32.81 -36.47 -0.57
N PRO A 250 33.86 -37.08 -1.14
CA PRO A 250 35.21 -37.04 -0.54
C PRO A 250 35.72 -35.60 -0.37
N ALA A 251 36.51 -35.33 0.69
CA ALA A 251 37.07 -34.00 0.94
C ALA A 251 38.03 -33.48 -0.15
N THR A 252 38.53 -34.37 -1.00
CA THR A 252 39.36 -34.04 -2.18
C THR A 252 38.53 -33.79 -3.46
N GLY A 253 37.20 -33.83 -3.37
CA GLY A 253 36.29 -33.81 -4.51
C GLY A 253 36.08 -35.21 -5.11
N GLY A 254 35.14 -35.31 -6.06
CA GLY A 254 34.82 -36.56 -6.75
C GLY A 254 33.33 -36.91 -6.71
N PRO A 255 32.96 -38.21 -6.74
CA PRO A 255 31.57 -38.63 -6.88
C PRO A 255 30.70 -38.20 -5.69
N VAL A 256 29.50 -37.71 -6.00
CA VAL A 256 28.51 -37.20 -5.04
C VAL A 256 27.49 -38.28 -4.72
N THR A 257 27.21 -38.47 -3.43
CA THR A 257 26.33 -39.52 -2.89
C THR A 257 25.19 -38.92 -2.09
N ARG A 258 23.94 -39.32 -2.40
CA ARG A 258 22.76 -38.98 -1.59
C ARG A 258 22.81 -39.69 -0.24
N VAL A 259 22.51 -38.97 0.84
CA VAL A 259 22.55 -39.51 2.21
C VAL A 259 21.20 -39.45 2.92
N VAL A 260 20.28 -38.59 2.47
CA VAL A 260 18.91 -38.49 3.00
C VAL A 260 18.00 -39.48 2.25
N PRO A 261 17.19 -40.31 2.93
CA PRO A 261 16.37 -41.33 2.28
C PRO A 261 15.08 -40.71 1.71
N ALA A 262 14.92 -40.74 0.38
CA ALA A 262 13.82 -40.12 -0.41
C ALA A 262 13.98 -38.59 -0.57
N PRO A 263 13.23 -37.91 -1.47
CA PRO A 263 13.30 -36.44 -1.57
C PRO A 263 12.70 -35.81 -0.30
N TRP A 264 13.47 -34.96 0.38
CA TRP A 264 13.09 -34.28 1.63
C TRP A 264 13.23 -32.75 1.57
N ASP A 265 13.50 -32.17 0.39
CA ASP A 265 13.76 -30.72 0.28
C ASP A 265 14.79 -30.25 1.32
N SER A 266 15.96 -30.89 1.29
CA SER A 266 16.94 -30.80 2.37
C SER A 266 18.04 -29.81 2.05
N ALA A 267 18.44 -29.00 3.03
CA ALA A 267 19.45 -27.96 2.91
C ALA A 267 20.28 -27.80 4.21
N GLN A 268 21.32 -26.95 4.18
CA GLN A 268 22.11 -26.51 5.35
C GLN A 268 22.66 -27.65 6.22
N PRO A 269 23.47 -28.57 5.66
CA PRO A 269 24.00 -29.68 6.42
C PRO A 269 25.03 -29.25 7.46
N ALA A 270 24.94 -29.80 8.66
CA ALA A 270 25.88 -29.59 9.74
C ALA A 270 26.30 -30.90 10.40
N TRP A 271 27.60 -31.20 10.31
CA TRP A 271 28.18 -32.39 10.89
C TRP A 271 28.21 -32.33 12.41
N ALA A 272 27.76 -33.42 13.04
CA ALA A 272 28.00 -33.65 14.45
C ALA A 272 29.49 -33.91 14.71
N PRO A 273 29.99 -33.67 15.95
CA PRO A 273 31.38 -33.91 16.31
C PRO A 273 31.87 -35.36 16.10
N ASP A 274 30.94 -36.32 15.99
CA ASP A 274 31.22 -37.73 15.73
C ASP A 274 31.50 -38.05 14.25
N SER A 275 31.48 -37.05 13.34
CA SER A 275 31.66 -37.20 11.89
C SER A 275 30.71 -38.20 11.22
N ARG A 276 29.58 -38.50 11.87
CA ARG A 276 28.65 -39.56 11.47
C ARG A 276 27.22 -39.07 11.36
N ARG A 277 26.76 -38.23 12.29
CA ARG A 277 25.42 -37.62 12.25
C ARG A 277 25.47 -36.27 11.51
N ILE A 278 24.38 -35.94 10.83
CA ILE A 278 24.21 -34.66 10.12
C ILE A 278 22.88 -34.06 10.55
N ALA A 279 22.90 -32.83 11.09
CA ALA A 279 21.69 -32.01 11.21
C ALA A 279 21.48 -31.27 9.88
N PHE A 280 20.23 -31.08 9.46
CA PHE A 280 19.91 -30.39 8.21
C PHE A 280 18.52 -29.74 8.31
N VAL A 281 18.25 -28.76 7.45
CA VAL A 281 16.94 -28.11 7.33
C VAL A 281 16.11 -28.81 6.27
N SER A 282 14.81 -28.97 6.47
CA SER A 282 13.89 -29.46 5.43
C SER A 282 12.59 -28.68 5.38
N THR A 283 12.18 -28.25 4.18
CA THR A 283 10.90 -27.56 3.92
C THR A 283 9.81 -28.51 3.40
N ARG A 284 9.96 -29.81 3.64
CA ARG A 284 9.05 -30.84 3.15
C ARG A 284 7.63 -30.71 3.72
N PHE A 285 7.50 -30.29 4.98
CA PHE A 285 6.23 -30.32 5.72
C PHE A 285 5.61 -28.93 5.86
N ASP A 286 6.43 -27.89 5.94
CA ASP A 286 6.02 -26.49 5.81
C ASP A 286 7.06 -25.68 5.04
N ASN A 287 6.64 -24.47 4.64
CA ASN A 287 7.50 -23.52 3.95
C ASN A 287 8.35 -22.67 4.91
N ALA A 288 8.40 -22.97 6.21
CA ALA A 288 9.24 -22.23 7.16
C ALA A 288 10.60 -22.92 7.33
N GLY A 289 10.62 -24.25 7.18
CA GLY A 289 11.80 -25.10 7.28
C GLY A 289 12.05 -25.51 8.72
N ASP A 290 12.18 -26.82 8.94
CA ASP A 290 12.44 -27.42 10.24
C ASP A 290 13.85 -28.05 10.29
N VAL A 291 14.41 -28.22 11.48
CA VAL A 291 15.68 -28.92 11.69
C VAL A 291 15.48 -30.40 11.97
N TYR A 292 16.08 -31.25 11.13
CA TYR A 292 16.09 -32.70 11.23
C TYR A 292 17.50 -33.26 11.48
N LEU A 293 17.55 -34.47 12.02
CA LEU A 293 18.77 -35.24 12.26
C LEU A 293 18.79 -36.49 11.38
N LEU A 294 19.86 -36.66 10.62
CA LEU A 294 20.21 -37.90 9.92
C LEU A 294 21.18 -38.73 10.76
N ASP A 295 20.77 -39.96 11.10
CA ASP A 295 21.60 -40.96 11.78
C ASP A 295 21.39 -42.33 11.12
N ARG A 296 22.44 -42.88 10.47
CA ARG A 296 22.43 -44.21 9.82
C ARG A 296 21.26 -44.45 8.87
N GLY A 297 20.87 -43.41 8.11
CA GLY A 297 19.75 -43.48 7.17
C GLY A 297 18.37 -43.31 7.81
N THR A 298 18.30 -43.03 9.11
CA THR A 298 17.07 -42.63 9.80
C THR A 298 17.03 -41.11 9.93
N VAL A 299 15.88 -40.51 9.62
CA VAL A 299 15.63 -39.07 9.78
C VAL A 299 14.65 -38.87 10.94
N THR A 300 15.01 -38.01 11.91
CA THR A 300 14.17 -37.65 13.07
C THR A 300 14.13 -36.15 13.27
N PRO A 301 13.00 -35.53 13.66
CA PRO A 301 12.94 -34.11 13.96
C PRO A 301 13.80 -33.75 15.18
N VAL A 302 14.52 -32.63 15.10
CA VAL A 302 15.24 -32.00 16.22
C VAL A 302 14.43 -30.82 16.75
N ALA A 303 13.99 -29.95 15.84
CA ALA A 303 13.05 -28.87 16.08
C ALA A 303 12.13 -28.84 14.87
N ALA A 304 10.83 -28.96 15.11
CA ALA A 304 9.81 -28.82 14.08
C ALA A 304 8.67 -28.01 14.65
N SER A 305 8.41 -26.85 14.07
CA SER A 305 7.36 -25.93 14.50
C SER A 305 6.78 -25.20 13.29
N GLU A 306 5.71 -24.42 13.48
CA GLU A 306 5.19 -23.61 12.36
C GLU A 306 6.06 -22.38 12.03
N LEU A 307 7.10 -22.15 12.82
CA LEU A 307 8.03 -21.03 12.73
C LEU A 307 9.35 -21.49 12.10
N ALA A 308 10.09 -20.58 11.46
CA ALA A 308 11.27 -20.98 10.71
C ALA A 308 12.43 -21.41 11.62
N GLU A 309 12.98 -22.59 11.35
CA GLU A 309 14.22 -23.09 11.94
C GLU A 309 15.30 -23.35 10.89
N ARG A 310 16.46 -22.69 11.05
CA ARG A 310 17.55 -22.72 10.08
C ARG A 310 18.93 -22.65 10.71
N HIS A 311 19.96 -22.84 9.88
CA HIS A 311 21.37 -22.77 10.23
C HIS A 311 21.75 -23.63 11.44
N PRO A 312 21.50 -24.96 11.39
CA PRO A 312 21.89 -25.84 12.49
C PRO A 312 23.40 -25.91 12.59
N VAL A 313 23.93 -25.89 13.81
CA VAL A 313 25.33 -26.15 14.16
C VAL A 313 25.40 -26.96 15.44
N TRP A 314 26.51 -27.66 15.66
CA TRP A 314 26.67 -28.53 16.82
C TRP A 314 27.55 -27.92 17.88
N GLN A 315 27.07 -27.91 19.13
CA GLN A 315 27.89 -27.73 20.33
C GLN A 315 27.80 -29.01 21.17
N ALA A 316 28.89 -29.79 21.21
CA ALA A 316 28.91 -31.10 21.85
C ALA A 316 27.78 -32.04 21.33
N ASN A 317 26.76 -32.33 22.13
CA ASN A 317 25.61 -33.16 21.73
C ASN A 317 24.30 -32.35 21.59
N GLU A 318 24.39 -31.03 21.67
CA GLU A 318 23.30 -30.09 21.44
C GLU A 318 23.38 -29.54 20.01
N VAL A 319 22.22 -29.31 19.39
CA VAL A 319 22.08 -28.61 18.12
C VAL A 319 21.63 -27.19 18.43
N ILE A 320 22.45 -26.21 18.07
CA ILE A 320 22.09 -24.80 18.07
C ILE A 320 21.60 -24.45 16.67
N PHE A 321 20.56 -23.64 16.60
CA PHE A 321 19.99 -23.21 15.32
C PHE A 321 19.38 -21.83 15.50
N THR A 322 19.17 -21.15 14.39
CA THR A 322 18.34 -19.95 14.34
C THR A 322 16.89 -20.41 14.30
N GLY A 323 16.12 -20.12 15.34
CA GLY A 323 14.67 -20.26 15.35
C GLY A 323 13.99 -18.91 15.20
N THR A 324 12.67 -18.93 15.03
CA THR A 324 11.85 -17.72 15.13
C THR A 324 11.01 -17.82 16.39
N GLU A 325 10.95 -16.74 17.16
CA GLU A 325 10.10 -16.58 18.34
C GLU A 325 9.05 -15.49 18.05
N VAL A 326 8.04 -15.37 18.92
CA VAL A 326 7.01 -14.34 18.83
C VAL A 326 7.22 -13.35 19.97
N GLU A 327 7.29 -12.06 19.65
CA GLU A 327 7.39 -10.99 20.63
C GLU A 327 6.10 -10.14 20.68
N PRO A 328 5.93 -9.25 21.69
CA PRO A 328 4.74 -8.41 21.81
C PRO A 328 4.67 -7.29 20.77
N SER A 329 5.83 -6.83 20.28
CA SER A 329 5.95 -5.76 19.27
C SER A 329 5.91 -6.31 17.85
N THR A 330 5.58 -5.42 16.92
CA THR A 330 5.54 -5.70 15.48
C THR A 330 6.65 -4.99 14.71
N ASP A 331 7.27 -5.71 13.77
CA ASP A 331 8.24 -5.19 12.81
C ASP A 331 7.73 -5.41 11.36
N VAL A 332 8.35 -4.75 10.38
CA VAL A 332 8.07 -4.92 8.95
C VAL A 332 8.97 -5.99 8.36
N TRP A 333 8.35 -7.02 7.80
CA TRP A 333 9.00 -8.17 7.18
C TRP A 333 8.75 -8.27 5.68
N THR A 334 9.60 -9.02 4.98
CA THR A 334 9.38 -9.42 3.58
C THR A 334 9.71 -10.89 3.35
N ALA A 335 8.95 -11.57 2.50
CA ALA A 335 9.20 -12.93 2.05
C ALA A 335 9.17 -13.03 0.52
N ASP A 336 9.72 -14.10 -0.04
CA ASP A 336 9.53 -14.42 -1.45
C ASP A 336 8.09 -14.87 -1.75
N SER A 337 7.79 -15.18 -3.02
CA SER A 337 6.45 -15.57 -3.46
C SER A 337 5.91 -16.86 -2.84
N ASN A 338 6.77 -17.66 -2.21
CA ASN A 338 6.42 -18.92 -1.54
C ASN A 338 6.38 -18.78 -0.01
N GLY A 339 6.65 -17.58 0.52
CA GLY A 339 6.71 -17.32 1.96
C GLY A 339 8.05 -17.72 2.59
N GLN A 340 9.06 -17.98 1.76
CA GLN A 340 10.42 -18.35 2.12
C GLN A 340 11.31 -17.10 2.14
N ASP A 341 12.58 -17.26 2.53
CA ASP A 341 13.55 -16.16 2.63
C ASP A 341 12.97 -14.96 3.40
N ARG A 342 12.36 -15.24 4.57
CA ARG A 342 11.77 -14.21 5.42
C ARG A 342 12.87 -13.30 5.96
N ARG A 343 12.75 -12.01 5.67
CA ARG A 343 13.68 -10.96 6.06
C ARG A 343 12.94 -9.88 6.79
N ASP A 344 13.36 -9.69 8.01
CA ASP A 344 13.00 -8.53 8.80
C ASP A 344 13.68 -7.27 8.23
N ARG A 345 12.90 -6.22 7.99
CA ARG A 345 13.35 -4.96 7.37
C ARG A 345 13.54 -3.87 8.40
N THR A 346 12.76 -3.88 9.46
CA THR A 346 12.78 -2.80 10.46
C THR A 346 13.01 -3.43 11.81
N VAL A 347 13.90 -2.86 12.62
CA VAL A 347 14.28 -3.45 13.91
C VAL A 347 14.13 -2.37 14.95
N ARG A 348 13.02 -2.41 15.69
CA ARG A 348 12.80 -1.47 16.78
C ARG A 348 12.19 -2.13 18.01
N PRO A 349 13.03 -2.56 18.96
CA PRO A 349 12.57 -3.32 20.12
C PRO A 349 11.53 -2.58 20.94
N GLY A 350 10.43 -3.26 21.23
CA GLY A 350 9.41 -2.81 22.17
C GLY A 350 8.50 -1.68 21.65
N TYR A 351 8.51 -1.39 20.35
CA TYR A 351 7.62 -0.42 19.72
C TYR A 351 6.99 -1.01 18.47
N ASP A 352 5.69 -0.79 18.27
CA ASP A 352 5.00 -1.32 17.09
C ASP A 352 5.32 -0.55 15.81
N GLU A 353 5.57 -1.30 14.75
CA GLU A 353 5.77 -0.83 13.38
C GLU A 353 4.73 -1.48 12.46
N THR A 354 3.90 -0.68 11.79
CA THR A 354 2.69 -1.14 11.08
C THR A 354 2.46 -0.43 9.75
N GLY A 355 1.58 -0.97 8.91
CA GLY A 355 1.14 -0.37 7.65
C GLY A 355 2.28 -0.12 6.65
N PRO A 356 3.08 -1.14 6.27
CA PRO A 356 4.18 -0.95 5.33
C PRO A 356 3.68 -0.62 3.93
N ALA A 357 4.36 0.31 3.26
CA ALA A 357 4.10 0.71 1.88
C ALA A 357 5.40 0.94 1.11
N PHE A 358 5.57 0.26 -0.02
CA PHE A 358 6.72 0.43 -0.90
C PHE A 358 6.42 1.40 -2.04
N THR A 359 7.44 2.13 -2.52
CA THR A 359 7.33 2.85 -3.79
C THR A 359 7.11 1.88 -4.94
N ALA A 360 6.57 2.35 -6.07
CA ALA A 360 6.29 1.51 -7.23
C ALA A 360 7.54 0.78 -7.79
N ASP A 361 8.72 1.38 -7.63
CA ASP A 361 10.03 0.79 -7.97
C ASP A 361 10.63 -0.09 -6.85
N GLY A 362 9.98 -0.14 -5.68
CA GLY A 362 10.37 -0.87 -4.48
C GLY A 362 11.67 -0.42 -3.81
N THR A 363 12.21 0.73 -4.20
CA THR A 363 13.49 1.27 -3.68
C THR A 363 13.34 1.97 -2.34
N ARG A 364 12.12 2.35 -1.94
CA ARG A 364 11.83 3.01 -0.66
C ARG A 364 10.65 2.35 0.04
N LEU A 365 10.67 2.43 1.36
CA LEU A 365 9.67 1.92 2.29
C LEU A 365 9.12 3.10 3.11
N ALA A 366 7.82 3.13 3.34
CA ALA A 366 7.16 3.93 4.36
C ALA A 366 6.39 3.02 5.31
N TYR A 367 6.35 3.34 6.59
CA TYR A 367 5.61 2.60 7.61
C TYR A 367 5.26 3.50 8.79
N SER A 368 4.34 3.07 9.63
CA SER A 368 3.92 3.79 10.84
C SER A 368 4.68 3.22 12.03
N ALA A 369 5.34 4.05 12.82
CA ALA A 369 6.13 3.62 13.98
C ALA A 369 5.65 4.30 15.27
N GLU A 370 5.40 3.52 16.31
CA GLU A 370 5.07 4.02 17.64
C GLU A 370 6.21 4.88 18.22
N GLN A 371 5.86 5.92 18.97
CA GLN A 371 6.80 6.84 19.57
C GLN A 371 6.98 6.59 21.07
N PRO A 372 8.21 6.70 21.63
CA PRO A 372 8.46 6.54 23.07
C PRO A 372 7.65 7.49 23.94
N ALA A 373 7.32 8.67 23.41
CA ALA A 373 6.50 9.68 24.09
C ALA A 373 4.99 9.50 23.87
N GLY A 374 4.57 8.44 23.19
CA GLY A 374 3.19 8.16 22.79
C GLY A 374 2.80 8.68 21.40
N GLY A 375 1.85 8.00 20.76
CA GLY A 375 1.41 8.23 19.39
C GLY A 375 2.25 7.47 18.35
N ALA A 376 1.99 7.73 17.07
CA ALA A 376 2.67 7.07 15.94
C ALA A 376 3.08 8.07 14.85
N ARG A 377 4.15 7.76 14.10
CA ARG A 377 4.67 8.62 13.03
C ARG A 377 4.97 7.81 11.79
N ILE A 378 4.80 8.44 10.62
CA ILE A 378 5.29 7.86 9.37
C ILE A 378 6.82 7.93 9.35
N VAL A 379 7.46 6.80 9.11
CA VAL A 379 8.91 6.67 8.88
C VAL A 379 9.13 6.31 7.41
N VAL A 380 10.09 6.97 6.78
CA VAL A 380 10.55 6.68 5.41
C VAL A 380 11.96 6.11 5.48
N ALA A 381 12.19 4.98 4.81
CA ALA A 381 13.45 4.27 4.75
C ALA A 381 13.74 3.82 3.31
N ASP A 382 14.94 3.29 3.08
CA ASP A 382 15.25 2.53 1.86
C ASP A 382 14.39 1.25 1.82
N GLY A 383 14.23 0.64 0.64
CA GLY A 383 13.37 -0.53 0.44
C GLY A 383 13.85 -1.78 1.18
N ASP A 384 15.06 -1.78 1.72
CA ASP A 384 15.58 -2.82 2.61
C ASP A 384 15.48 -2.47 4.10
N GLY A 385 14.93 -1.29 4.42
CA GLY A 385 14.74 -0.76 5.77
C GLY A 385 15.88 0.10 6.31
N ARG A 386 16.99 0.27 5.56
CA ARG A 386 18.09 1.15 5.95
C ARG A 386 17.71 2.63 5.88
N ASN A 387 18.52 3.47 6.53
CA ASN A 387 18.38 4.93 6.53
C ASN A 387 16.98 5.45 6.94
N PRO A 388 16.38 4.94 8.03
CA PRO A 388 15.04 5.36 8.44
C PRO A 388 15.01 6.83 8.87
N ARG A 389 13.97 7.54 8.46
CA ARG A 389 13.73 8.93 8.80
C ARG A 389 12.26 9.19 9.07
N MET A 390 11.98 9.69 10.26
CA MET A 390 10.64 10.07 10.68
C MET A 390 10.15 11.34 9.95
N LEU A 391 8.92 11.31 9.47
CA LEU A 391 8.19 12.45 8.96
C LEU A 391 7.36 13.08 10.09
N ALA A 392 7.50 14.39 10.26
CA ALA A 392 6.71 15.17 11.21
C ALA A 392 6.24 16.47 10.55
N PRO A 393 5.11 16.44 9.81
CA PRO A 393 4.56 17.63 9.19
C PRO A 393 4.28 18.75 10.21
N PRO A 394 4.30 20.03 9.79
CA PRO A 394 3.98 21.14 10.68
C PRO A 394 2.65 20.97 11.41
N GLY A 395 2.60 21.28 12.70
CA GLY A 395 1.39 21.15 13.53
C GLY A 395 1.17 19.76 14.15
N THR A 396 2.09 18.81 13.97
CA THR A 396 2.08 17.52 14.67
C THR A 396 2.26 17.70 16.19
N GLN A 397 1.40 17.08 16.98
CA GLN A 397 1.41 17.11 18.45
C GLN A 397 1.90 15.78 19.06
N VAL A 398 2.38 15.82 20.30
CA VAL A 398 2.71 14.59 21.06
C VAL A 398 1.42 13.79 21.26
N GLY A 399 1.46 12.48 20.98
CA GLY A 399 0.29 11.61 21.05
C GLY A 399 -0.56 11.53 19.77
N ASP A 400 -0.31 12.37 18.75
CA ASP A 400 -0.93 12.16 17.42
C ASP A 400 -0.52 10.79 16.86
N GLU A 401 -1.43 10.10 16.18
CA GLU A 401 -1.14 8.86 15.47
C GLU A 401 -1.23 9.12 13.96
N ASP A 402 -0.08 9.11 13.29
CA ASP A 402 0.01 9.08 11.84
C ASP A 402 0.16 7.62 11.37
N THR A 403 -0.81 7.11 10.62
CA THR A 403 -0.92 5.69 10.19
C THR A 403 -1.26 5.55 8.71
N ASP A 404 -1.24 4.33 8.19
CA ASP A 404 -1.68 3.95 6.84
C ASP A 404 -1.00 4.75 5.70
N PRO A 405 0.34 4.80 5.64
CA PRO A 405 1.03 5.52 4.57
C PRO A 405 0.80 4.85 3.21
N THR A 406 0.61 5.66 2.18
CA THR A 406 0.61 5.21 0.78
C THR A 406 1.40 6.20 -0.09
N TRP A 407 2.15 5.69 -1.06
CA TRP A 407 3.01 6.50 -1.92
C TRP A 407 2.25 7.03 -3.14
N SER A 408 2.54 8.27 -3.51
CA SER A 408 2.26 8.73 -4.88
C SER A 408 3.05 7.87 -5.88
N PRO A 409 2.57 7.64 -7.12
CA PRO A 409 3.22 6.73 -8.07
C PRO A 409 4.63 7.15 -8.49
N ASP A 410 4.94 8.44 -8.43
CA ASP A 410 6.28 8.99 -8.66
C ASP A 410 7.19 8.93 -7.42
N GLY A 411 6.66 8.49 -6.28
CA GLY A 411 7.34 8.39 -4.99
C GLY A 411 7.74 9.73 -4.37
N THR A 412 7.13 10.85 -4.76
CA THR A 412 7.48 12.18 -4.23
C THR A 412 6.65 12.60 -3.03
N ALA A 413 5.46 12.03 -2.86
CA ALA A 413 4.52 12.33 -1.79
C ALA A 413 4.00 11.05 -1.11
N ILE A 414 3.52 11.22 0.11
CA ILE A 414 2.87 10.18 0.91
C ILE A 414 1.51 10.72 1.38
N ALA A 415 0.43 9.98 1.12
CA ALA A 415 -0.84 10.18 1.81
C ALA A 415 -0.91 9.27 3.04
N PHE A 416 -1.46 9.75 4.14
CA PHE A 416 -1.58 8.99 5.38
C PHE A 416 -2.76 9.47 6.23
N THR A 417 -3.22 8.62 7.14
CA THR A 417 -4.25 8.93 8.15
C THR A 417 -3.60 9.66 9.32
N ARG A 418 -4.18 10.78 9.77
CA ARG A 418 -3.87 11.40 11.07
C ARG A 418 -5.05 11.27 12.01
N ARG A 419 -4.81 10.66 13.18
CA ARG A 419 -5.70 10.71 14.35
C ARG A 419 -5.08 11.65 15.40
N PRO A 420 -5.69 12.82 15.64
CA PRO A 420 -5.16 13.77 16.61
C PRO A 420 -5.25 13.23 18.05
N ALA A 421 -4.32 13.67 18.91
CA ALA A 421 -4.38 13.37 20.33
C ALA A 421 -5.67 13.91 20.98
N GLY A 422 -6.45 13.04 21.63
CA GLY A 422 -7.71 13.36 22.30
C GLY A 422 -8.93 12.71 21.64
N ARG A 423 -9.79 12.05 22.42
CA ARG A 423 -10.87 11.17 21.94
C ARG A 423 -12.00 11.85 21.12
N SER A 424 -11.95 13.16 20.87
CA SER A 424 -13.04 13.94 20.27
C SER A 424 -12.75 14.56 18.90
N LEU A 425 -11.52 14.49 18.38
CA LEU A 425 -11.20 15.04 17.06
C LEU A 425 -11.30 13.96 15.96
N PRO A 426 -11.92 14.26 14.80
CA PRO A 426 -12.06 13.30 13.71
C PRO A 426 -10.71 13.00 13.03
N THR A 427 -10.57 11.78 12.51
CA THR A 427 -9.42 11.40 11.66
C THR A 427 -9.49 12.08 10.29
N ARG A 428 -8.33 12.34 9.70
CA ARG A 428 -8.20 13.06 8.43
C ARG A 428 -7.09 12.47 7.58
N ILE A 429 -7.20 12.60 6.25
CA ILE A 429 -6.12 12.25 5.32
C ILE A 429 -5.26 13.47 5.04
N LEU A 430 -3.96 13.32 5.26
CA LEU A 430 -2.95 14.33 4.94
C LEU A 430 -2.07 13.82 3.80
N VAL A 431 -1.60 14.72 2.95
CA VAL A 431 -0.62 14.46 1.90
C VAL A 431 0.62 15.29 2.20
N ALA A 432 1.75 14.63 2.42
CA ALA A 432 3.02 15.29 2.70
C ALA A 432 4.09 14.91 1.67
N ARG A 433 5.02 15.82 1.42
CA ARG A 433 6.19 15.54 0.58
C ARG A 433 7.10 14.56 1.31
N ALA A 434 7.43 13.47 0.63
CA ALA A 434 8.23 12.41 1.22
C ALA A 434 9.66 12.85 1.55
N ALA A 435 10.18 13.87 0.85
CA ALA A 435 11.56 14.35 0.99
C ALA A 435 11.82 15.17 2.25
N ASP A 436 10.82 15.80 2.87
CA ASP A 436 11.01 16.70 4.02
C ASP A 436 9.82 16.77 5.00
N GLY A 437 8.69 16.11 4.68
CA GLY A 437 7.48 16.15 5.50
C GLY A 437 6.64 17.42 5.30
N HIS A 438 6.95 18.27 4.31
CA HIS A 438 6.14 19.46 4.01
C HIS A 438 4.71 19.05 3.65
N LEU A 439 3.72 19.69 4.29
CA LEU A 439 2.31 19.40 4.02
C LEU A 439 1.90 19.96 2.66
N LEU A 440 1.54 19.08 1.72
CA LEU A 440 1.10 19.44 0.37
C LEU A 440 -0.42 19.64 0.30
N GLY A 441 -1.18 18.94 1.15
CA GLY A 441 -2.63 19.07 1.18
C GLY A 441 -3.27 18.26 2.29
N GLN A 442 -4.51 18.63 2.63
CA GLN A 442 -5.39 17.86 3.50
C GLN A 442 -6.69 17.60 2.75
N LEU A 443 -7.13 16.35 2.75
CA LEU A 443 -8.37 15.98 2.09
C LEU A 443 -9.57 16.63 2.82
N PRO A 444 -10.41 17.42 2.13
CA PRO A 444 -11.58 18.02 2.76
C PRO A 444 -12.72 17.01 2.87
N VAL A 445 -13.42 17.02 4.01
CA VAL A 445 -14.68 16.30 4.19
C VAL A 445 -15.81 17.08 3.50
N PRO A 446 -16.69 16.43 2.69
CA PRO A 446 -17.85 17.08 2.10
C PRO A 446 -18.71 17.81 3.15
N HIS A 447 -19.08 19.07 2.90
CA HIS A 447 -19.78 19.92 3.89
C HIS A 447 -21.12 19.35 4.41
N HIS A 448 -21.78 18.49 3.64
CA HIS A 448 -23.02 17.84 4.05
C HIS A 448 -22.80 16.62 4.97
N LEU A 449 -21.53 16.27 5.26
CA LEU A 449 -21.13 15.11 6.06
C LEU A 449 -20.33 15.53 7.30
N ALA A 450 -20.51 14.78 8.37
CA ALA A 450 -19.54 14.68 9.46
C ALA A 450 -18.85 13.32 9.29
N ALA A 451 -17.52 13.31 9.13
CA ALA A 451 -16.81 12.10 8.72
C ALA A 451 -15.46 11.92 9.41
N GLN A 452 -15.04 10.66 9.43
CA GLN A 452 -13.69 10.19 9.77
C GLN A 452 -13.13 9.46 8.56
N ASP A 453 -12.00 9.93 8.04
CA ASP A 453 -11.34 9.35 6.88
C ASP A 453 -10.08 8.57 7.32
N THR A 454 -9.88 7.39 6.76
CA THR A 454 -8.76 6.46 7.05
C THR A 454 -8.32 5.70 5.79
N GLU A 455 -7.21 4.96 5.89
CA GLU A 455 -6.75 3.96 4.91
C GLU A 455 -6.70 4.50 3.46
N PRO A 456 -5.92 5.57 3.20
CA PRO A 456 -5.79 6.11 1.85
C PRO A 456 -5.02 5.14 0.95
N ALA A 457 -5.44 5.02 -0.31
CA ALA A 457 -4.78 4.25 -1.35
C ALA A 457 -4.67 5.06 -2.64
N TRP A 458 -3.43 5.37 -3.05
CA TRP A 458 -3.17 6.13 -4.27
C TRP A 458 -3.35 5.25 -5.51
N SER A 459 -4.01 5.78 -6.55
CA SER A 459 -4.11 5.07 -7.83
C SER A 459 -2.75 5.04 -8.54
N PRO A 460 -2.36 3.93 -9.18
CA PRO A 460 -1.09 3.84 -9.92
C PRO A 460 -0.92 4.90 -11.03
N ASP A 461 -2.01 5.41 -11.60
CA ASP A 461 -2.00 6.52 -12.58
C ASP A 461 -1.79 7.92 -11.95
N GLY A 462 -1.83 8.04 -10.62
CA GLY A 462 -1.59 9.27 -9.88
C GLY A 462 -2.76 10.25 -9.86
N THR A 463 -3.91 9.87 -10.42
CA THR A 463 -5.06 10.78 -10.60
C THR A 463 -6.09 10.73 -9.48
N ARG A 464 -6.05 9.71 -8.62
CA ARG A 464 -7.09 9.41 -7.63
C ARG A 464 -6.50 8.89 -6.31
N ILE A 465 -7.23 9.12 -5.22
CA ILE A 465 -7.00 8.48 -3.92
C ILE A 465 -8.32 7.83 -3.50
N ALA A 466 -8.29 6.53 -3.24
CA ALA A 466 -9.40 5.84 -2.59
C ALA A 466 -9.22 5.91 -1.07
N ILE A 467 -10.30 6.02 -0.31
CA ILE A 467 -10.26 6.12 1.15
C ILE A 467 -11.41 5.31 1.76
N SER A 468 -11.25 4.96 3.03
CA SER A 468 -12.35 4.52 3.88
C SER A 468 -12.90 5.70 4.66
N ARG A 469 -14.19 5.98 4.48
CA ARG A 469 -14.86 7.13 5.10
C ARG A 469 -16.02 6.63 5.95
N THR A 470 -15.95 6.88 7.25
CA THR A 470 -17.08 6.71 8.17
C THR A 470 -17.81 8.03 8.28
N ALA A 471 -19.01 8.13 7.72
CA ALA A 471 -19.75 9.39 7.66
C ALA A 471 -21.20 9.28 8.13
N THR A 472 -21.67 10.36 8.73
CA THR A 472 -23.09 10.64 8.95
C THR A 472 -23.47 11.93 8.26
N ARG A 473 -24.73 12.04 7.84
CA ARG A 473 -25.25 13.28 7.26
C ARG A 473 -25.32 14.35 8.35
N ARG A 474 -24.73 15.52 8.09
CA ARG A 474 -24.93 16.70 8.94
C ARG A 474 -26.37 17.15 8.85
N GLN A 475 -27.01 17.30 10.01
CA GLN A 475 -28.31 17.95 10.13
C GLN A 475 -28.09 19.40 10.55
N SER A 476 -27.93 20.29 9.58
CA SER A 476 -27.81 21.72 9.86
C SER A 476 -29.17 22.35 10.08
N ILE A 477 -29.27 23.36 10.95
CA ILE A 477 -30.46 24.20 11.07
C ILE A 477 -30.46 25.36 10.05
N VAL A 478 -29.37 25.57 9.31
CA VAL A 478 -29.19 26.67 8.35
C VAL A 478 -29.36 26.15 6.92
N ASP A 479 -30.02 26.94 6.07
CA ASP A 479 -30.21 26.65 4.65
C ASP A 479 -30.05 27.93 3.81
N PRO A 480 -29.12 27.99 2.84
CA PRO A 480 -28.14 26.93 2.50
C PRO A 480 -27.00 26.84 3.53
N THR A 481 -26.37 25.68 3.66
CA THR A 481 -25.19 25.48 4.53
C THR A 481 -23.88 25.92 3.88
N LEU A 482 -23.83 25.98 2.55
CA LEU A 482 -22.71 26.43 1.75
C LEU A 482 -23.23 27.43 0.73
N VAL A 483 -22.56 28.56 0.61
CA VAL A 483 -22.76 29.54 -0.45
C VAL A 483 -21.44 29.65 -1.20
N ASP A 484 -21.39 29.19 -2.46
CA ASP A 484 -20.24 29.41 -3.36
C ASP A 484 -20.71 30.26 -4.54
N GLN A 485 -20.31 31.54 -4.58
CA GLN A 485 -20.71 32.44 -5.67
C GLN A 485 -19.55 33.32 -6.12
N PRO A 486 -19.31 33.47 -7.43
CA PRO A 486 -18.30 34.39 -7.94
C PRO A 486 -18.78 35.84 -7.79
N SER A 487 -17.83 36.76 -7.62
CA SER A 487 -18.11 38.20 -7.59
C SER A 487 -16.95 39.00 -8.15
N LEU A 488 -17.25 40.17 -8.72
CA LEU A 488 -16.22 41.13 -9.15
C LEU A 488 -15.73 41.93 -7.94
N PRO A 489 -14.46 42.39 -7.93
CA PRO A 489 -13.96 43.31 -6.92
C PRO A 489 -14.87 44.55 -6.78
N GLY A 490 -15.20 44.93 -5.55
CA GLY A 490 -16.02 46.11 -5.24
C GLY A 490 -17.52 45.92 -5.47
N ARG A 491 -17.99 44.67 -5.63
CA ARG A 491 -19.41 44.35 -5.78
C ARG A 491 -20.00 43.75 -4.51
N GLU A 492 -21.31 43.88 -4.42
CA GLU A 492 -22.15 43.31 -3.39
C GLU A 492 -23.17 42.36 -4.01
N PHE A 493 -23.53 41.31 -3.29
CA PHE A 493 -24.66 40.44 -3.62
C PHE A 493 -25.36 39.99 -2.35
N THR A 494 -26.63 39.60 -2.48
CA THR A 494 -27.46 39.20 -1.35
C THR A 494 -27.77 37.71 -1.38
N VAL A 495 -27.62 37.04 -0.24
CA VAL A 495 -28.04 35.66 -0.02
C VAL A 495 -29.25 35.66 0.92
N THR A 496 -30.25 34.84 0.61
CA THR A 496 -31.37 34.63 1.54
C THR A 496 -31.13 33.34 2.30
N THR A 497 -30.93 33.46 3.61
CA THR A 497 -30.67 32.32 4.49
C THR A 497 -31.85 32.08 5.42
N ARG A 498 -32.21 30.81 5.58
CA ARG A 498 -33.26 30.37 6.51
C ARG A 498 -32.64 29.56 7.64
N VAL A 499 -32.94 29.95 8.88
CA VAL A 499 -32.54 29.22 10.08
C VAL A 499 -33.78 28.58 10.67
N ARG A 500 -33.86 27.25 10.67
CA ARG A 500 -34.90 26.49 11.34
C ARG A 500 -34.77 26.67 12.84
N THR A 501 -35.88 26.94 13.51
CA THR A 501 -35.93 27.02 14.96
C THR A 501 -36.71 25.83 15.54
N PRO A 502 -36.36 25.34 16.74
CA PRO A 502 -37.09 24.24 17.37
C PRO A 502 -38.46 24.70 17.88
N ALA A 503 -39.40 23.76 17.98
CA ALA A 503 -40.74 24.03 18.50
C ALA A 503 -40.73 24.36 20.01
N VAL A 504 -39.76 23.85 20.77
CA VAL A 504 -39.50 24.21 22.16
C VAL A 504 -38.15 24.94 22.21
N PRO A 505 -37.99 26.05 22.95
CA PRO A 505 -36.72 26.77 23.03
C PRO A 505 -35.55 25.83 23.38
N PRO A 506 -34.37 26.00 22.76
CA PRO A 506 -33.25 25.09 22.96
C PRO A 506 -32.72 25.18 24.39
N ARG A 507 -32.32 24.02 24.94
CA ARG A 507 -31.77 23.87 26.31
C ARG A 507 -32.60 24.63 27.36
N PRO A 508 -33.90 24.32 27.50
CA PRO A 508 -34.75 25.10 28.36
C PRO A 508 -34.44 24.82 29.84
N ASP A 509 -34.34 25.90 30.62
CA ASP A 509 -34.36 25.86 32.08
C ASP A 509 -35.72 26.38 32.53
N ILE A 510 -36.59 25.47 32.98
CA ILE A 510 -37.99 25.78 33.29
C ILE A 510 -38.18 25.77 34.81
N VAL A 511 -38.58 26.93 35.35
CA VAL A 511 -38.96 27.07 36.76
C VAL A 511 -40.48 27.07 36.85
N PHE A 512 -41.05 26.06 37.50
CA PHE A 512 -42.45 26.10 37.91
C PHE A 512 -42.55 26.92 39.20
N LEU A 513 -43.15 28.11 39.10
CA LEU A 513 -43.43 28.98 40.23
C LEU A 513 -44.92 28.84 40.59
N VAL A 514 -45.19 28.06 41.64
CA VAL A 514 -46.53 27.62 41.99
C VAL A 514 -47.04 28.36 43.22
N ASP A 515 -48.24 28.88 43.12
CA ASP A 515 -48.98 29.44 44.25
C ASP A 515 -49.28 28.34 45.29
N ASN A 516 -48.95 28.60 46.56
CA ASN A 516 -49.20 27.68 47.68
C ASN A 516 -50.23 28.20 48.69
N THR A 517 -50.98 29.26 48.37
CA THR A 517 -51.99 29.83 49.27
C THR A 517 -53.21 28.92 49.44
N GLY A 518 -53.94 29.16 50.53
CA GLY A 518 -55.07 28.34 50.92
C GLY A 518 -56.18 28.25 49.85
N SER A 519 -56.28 29.22 48.93
CA SER A 519 -57.19 29.17 47.77
C SER A 519 -56.89 27.99 46.85
N MET A 520 -55.61 27.62 46.74
CA MET A 520 -55.13 26.45 45.98
C MET A 520 -55.53 25.11 46.62
N ALA A 521 -55.98 25.12 47.88
CA ALA A 521 -56.55 23.95 48.58
C ALA A 521 -58.04 23.72 48.26
N ALA A 522 -58.72 24.67 47.63
CA ALA A 522 -60.14 24.58 47.37
C ALA A 522 -60.46 23.44 46.37
N PRO A 523 -61.49 22.60 46.63
CA PRO A 523 -61.80 21.46 45.77
C PRO A 523 -62.32 21.92 44.41
N GLY A 524 -61.72 21.40 43.33
CA GLY A 524 -62.18 21.57 41.96
C GLY A 524 -63.43 20.73 41.64
N GLU A 525 -63.87 20.78 40.37
CA GLU A 525 -65.12 20.11 39.91
C GLU A 525 -65.15 18.59 40.14
N ASP A 526 -63.99 17.93 40.25
CA ASP A 526 -63.83 16.49 40.49
C ASP A 526 -63.59 16.11 41.97
N GLY A 527 -63.58 17.08 42.88
CA GLY A 527 -63.37 16.89 44.32
C GLY A 527 -61.90 16.86 44.78
N SER A 528 -60.93 16.94 43.86
CA SER A 528 -59.51 17.12 44.19
C SER A 528 -59.14 18.61 44.24
N SER A 529 -58.22 19.02 45.12
CA SER A 529 -57.77 20.42 45.19
C SER A 529 -56.93 20.81 43.98
N VAL A 530 -56.83 22.11 43.67
CA VAL A 530 -56.00 22.61 42.56
C VAL A 530 -54.55 22.13 42.70
N ILE A 531 -53.99 22.14 43.91
CA ILE A 531 -52.61 21.69 44.15
C ILE A 531 -52.40 20.19 43.88
N GLU A 532 -53.38 19.34 44.20
CA GLU A 532 -53.33 17.90 43.91
C GLU A 532 -53.47 17.62 42.40
N GLN A 533 -54.25 18.43 41.69
CA GLN A 533 -54.31 18.36 40.23
C GLN A 533 -53.00 18.81 39.58
N LEU A 534 -52.31 19.83 40.12
CA LEU A 534 -51.00 20.26 39.64
C LEU A 534 -49.93 19.18 39.82
N LYS A 535 -49.91 18.49 40.98
CA LYS A 535 -49.00 17.34 41.22
C LYS A 535 -49.12 16.26 40.15
N ALA A 536 -50.35 15.94 39.75
CA ALA A 536 -50.59 14.91 38.76
C ALA A 536 -50.19 15.32 37.33
N ARG A 537 -50.07 16.62 37.04
CA ARG A 537 -49.98 17.15 35.66
C ARG A 537 -48.64 17.77 35.30
N ILE A 538 -47.89 18.30 36.26
CA ILE A 538 -46.53 18.83 36.03
C ILE A 538 -45.59 17.77 35.40
N PRO A 539 -45.59 16.49 35.85
CA PRO A 539 -44.77 15.44 35.22
C PRO A 539 -45.07 15.25 33.72
N GLU A 540 -46.33 15.35 33.29
CA GLU A 540 -46.70 15.22 31.88
C GLU A 540 -46.15 16.38 31.01
N VAL A 541 -46.05 17.59 31.57
CA VAL A 541 -45.41 18.74 30.89
C VAL A 541 -43.91 18.49 30.74
N ILE A 542 -43.26 18.00 31.80
CA ILE A 542 -41.83 17.67 31.81
C ILE A 542 -41.51 16.64 30.73
N ASP A 543 -42.26 15.54 30.68
CA ASP A 543 -42.10 14.49 29.68
C ASP A 543 -42.27 15.03 28.25
N SER A 544 -43.28 15.87 28.03
CA SER A 544 -43.52 16.46 26.71
C SER A 544 -42.41 17.44 26.30
N VAL A 545 -41.85 18.22 27.22
CA VAL A 545 -40.73 19.13 26.93
C VAL A 545 -39.47 18.32 26.63
N ARG A 546 -39.20 17.27 27.41
CA ARG A 546 -38.03 16.39 27.21
C ARG A 546 -38.07 15.60 25.91
N ALA A 547 -39.26 15.25 25.43
CA ALA A 547 -39.42 14.63 24.11
C ALA A 547 -38.94 15.54 22.97
N ASP A 548 -39.11 16.86 23.11
CA ASP A 548 -38.65 17.86 22.13
C ASP A 548 -37.22 18.36 22.42
N GLN A 549 -36.82 18.43 23.71
CA GLN A 549 -35.52 18.94 24.20
C GLN A 549 -34.99 18.04 25.34
N PRO A 550 -34.23 16.97 25.02
CA PRO A 550 -33.78 15.99 26.02
C PRO A 550 -32.87 16.53 27.13
N ASP A 551 -32.27 17.71 26.94
CA ASP A 551 -31.36 18.37 27.89
C ASP A 551 -32.01 19.51 28.69
N ALA A 552 -33.35 19.49 28.76
CA ALA A 552 -34.16 20.37 29.57
C ALA A 552 -33.93 20.14 31.07
N HIS A 553 -33.73 21.22 31.83
CA HIS A 553 -33.65 21.19 33.29
C HIS A 553 -34.89 21.84 33.89
N PHE A 554 -35.30 21.33 35.06
CA PHE A 554 -36.51 21.80 35.74
C PHE A 554 -36.20 22.18 37.18
N ALA A 555 -36.87 23.22 37.64
CA ALA A 555 -36.85 23.68 39.01
C ALA A 555 -38.29 23.92 39.50
N LEU A 556 -38.47 23.86 40.81
CA LEU A 556 -39.76 24.07 41.45
C LEU A 556 -39.59 25.06 42.59
N ALA A 557 -40.43 26.10 42.59
CA ALA A 557 -40.50 27.06 43.68
C ALA A 557 -41.96 27.36 44.01
N THR A 558 -42.21 27.70 45.27
CA THR A 558 -43.52 28.16 45.72
C THR A 558 -43.44 29.58 46.25
N PHE A 559 -44.55 30.30 46.20
CA PHE A 559 -44.69 31.60 46.83
C PHE A 559 -45.99 31.66 47.63
N GLY A 560 -45.93 32.40 48.74
CA GLY A 560 -47.07 32.64 49.62
C GLY A 560 -47.30 34.14 49.82
N GLY A 561 -47.89 34.49 50.97
CA GLY A 561 -48.29 35.86 51.27
C GLY A 561 -47.73 36.51 52.52
N GLN A 562 -48.09 37.78 52.75
CA GLN A 562 -47.57 38.58 53.85
C GLN A 562 -47.93 37.95 55.21
N GLY A 563 -46.91 37.53 55.96
CA GLY A 563 -47.07 36.81 57.24
C GLY A 563 -46.79 35.31 57.15
N ASP A 564 -46.61 34.75 55.96
CA ASP A 564 -46.04 33.42 55.76
C ASP A 564 -44.51 33.45 56.03
N PRO A 565 -43.97 32.58 56.91
CA PRO A 565 -42.51 32.43 57.06
C PRO A 565 -41.78 32.01 55.77
N ARG A 566 -42.51 31.57 54.72
CA ARG A 566 -42.01 31.11 53.40
C ARG A 566 -42.57 31.93 52.22
N LEU A 567 -42.50 33.27 52.31
CA LEU A 567 -42.87 34.21 51.23
C LEU A 567 -42.39 33.81 49.82
N TYR A 568 -41.19 33.24 49.74
CA TYR A 568 -40.66 32.56 48.56
C TYR A 568 -39.84 31.36 49.02
N ASP A 569 -40.09 30.18 48.43
CA ASP A 569 -39.45 28.93 48.82
C ASP A 569 -39.00 28.14 47.58
N PRO A 570 -37.69 28.14 47.25
CA PRO A 570 -37.13 27.32 46.18
C PRO A 570 -37.02 25.87 46.64
N ARG A 571 -38.04 25.06 46.31
CA ARG A 571 -38.15 23.64 46.68
C ARG A 571 -37.09 22.77 45.99
N LEU A 572 -36.72 23.12 44.76
CA LEU A 572 -35.77 22.39 43.93
C LEU A 572 -35.00 23.34 43.02
N ALA A 573 -33.66 23.26 43.05
CA ALA A 573 -32.78 23.91 42.08
C ALA A 573 -32.79 23.17 40.73
N LEU A 574 -32.39 23.84 39.65
CA LEU A 574 -32.41 23.26 38.30
C LEU A 574 -31.64 21.94 38.22
N THR A 575 -32.33 20.88 37.80
CA THR A 575 -31.77 19.52 37.64
C THR A 575 -32.38 18.82 36.43
N ASP A 576 -31.65 17.84 35.90
CA ASP A 576 -32.11 16.86 34.90
C ASP A 576 -32.45 15.50 35.52
N VAL A 577 -32.46 15.38 36.85
CA VAL A 577 -32.75 14.13 37.56
C VAL A 577 -34.25 13.99 37.85
N ASP A 578 -34.93 13.09 37.13
CA ASP A 578 -36.40 12.89 37.24
C ASP A 578 -36.89 12.54 38.65
N ALA A 579 -36.11 11.74 39.37
CA ALA A 579 -36.46 11.33 40.73
C ALA A 579 -36.51 12.53 41.70
N ASP A 580 -35.59 13.48 41.55
CA ASP A 580 -35.53 14.69 42.38
C ASP A 580 -36.68 15.64 42.02
N ILE A 581 -37.00 15.76 40.72
CA ILE A 581 -38.13 16.56 40.23
C ILE A 581 -39.44 16.01 40.77
N GLN A 582 -39.68 14.71 40.64
CA GLN A 582 -40.90 14.08 41.16
C GLN A 582 -41.00 14.23 42.68
N ALA A 583 -39.91 14.00 43.42
CA ALA A 583 -39.90 14.16 44.87
C ALA A 583 -40.23 15.60 45.29
N ALA A 584 -39.76 16.60 44.56
CA ALA A 584 -40.11 18.00 44.81
C ALA A 584 -41.58 18.29 44.50
N VAL A 585 -42.10 17.80 43.37
CA VAL A 585 -43.52 17.94 43.00
C VAL A 585 -44.44 17.33 44.07
N ASP A 586 -44.10 16.16 44.61
CA ASP A 586 -44.88 15.49 45.65
C ASP A 586 -44.99 16.32 46.95
N THR A 587 -44.03 17.23 47.19
CA THR A 587 -44.02 18.12 48.37
C THR A 587 -44.92 19.36 48.24
N LEU A 588 -45.55 19.58 47.09
CA LEU A 588 -46.46 20.69 46.90
C LEU A 588 -47.64 20.59 47.87
N GLU A 589 -47.95 21.65 48.58
CA GLU A 589 -49.05 21.68 49.53
C GLU A 589 -49.59 23.10 49.60
N ALA A 590 -50.91 23.24 49.76
CA ALA A 590 -51.54 24.51 50.02
C ALA A 590 -51.55 24.73 51.55
N ASP A 591 -50.45 25.24 52.08
CA ASP A 591 -50.17 25.36 53.52
C ASP A 591 -49.99 26.81 53.99
N SER A 592 -50.01 27.79 53.07
CA SER A 592 -50.04 29.20 53.45
C SER A 592 -51.49 29.66 53.63
N GLY A 593 -51.79 30.38 54.72
CA GLY A 593 -53.16 30.77 55.06
C GLY A 593 -53.88 31.55 53.95
N TYR A 594 -55.19 31.76 54.10
CA TYR A 594 -55.94 32.60 53.17
C TYR A 594 -55.53 34.08 53.35
N GLY A 595 -54.72 34.63 52.44
CA GLY A 595 -54.48 36.07 52.31
C GLY A 595 -53.07 36.49 51.85
N THR A 596 -53.04 37.22 50.72
CA THR A 596 -51.99 38.12 50.17
C THR A 596 -50.86 37.52 49.32
N GLU A 597 -51.15 37.01 48.13
CA GLU A 597 -50.18 36.48 47.16
C GLU A 597 -49.10 37.51 46.78
N ASN A 598 -47.82 37.10 46.85
CA ASN A 598 -46.67 37.94 46.52
C ASN A 598 -45.73 37.29 45.50
N TRP A 599 -46.23 37.00 44.30
CA TRP A 599 -45.39 36.50 43.22
C TRP A 599 -44.41 37.56 42.68
N PHE A 600 -44.62 38.85 42.95
CA PHE A 600 -43.65 39.90 42.64
C PHE A 600 -42.30 39.67 43.32
N TYR A 601 -42.31 39.38 44.62
CA TYR A 601 -41.09 39.10 45.37
C TYR A 601 -40.42 37.82 44.87
N ALA A 602 -41.19 36.75 44.62
CA ALA A 602 -40.68 35.49 44.11
C ALA A 602 -40.01 35.62 42.73
N LEU A 603 -40.66 36.29 41.77
CA LEU A 603 -40.09 36.54 40.44
C LEU A 603 -38.80 37.37 40.54
N ARG A 604 -38.73 38.33 41.47
CA ARG A 604 -37.50 39.11 41.72
C ARG A 604 -36.35 38.24 42.21
N GLN A 605 -36.60 37.29 43.10
CA GLN A 605 -35.56 36.36 43.58
C GLN A 605 -35.06 35.46 42.44
N ILE A 606 -35.99 34.91 41.64
CA ILE A 606 -35.64 34.08 40.48
C ILE A 606 -34.83 34.87 39.45
N ALA A 607 -35.22 36.12 39.13
CA ALA A 607 -34.50 36.99 38.20
C ALA A 607 -33.06 37.27 38.64
N ARG A 608 -32.82 37.36 39.95
CA ARG A 608 -31.48 37.59 40.53
C ARG A 608 -30.66 36.30 40.65
N ASN A 609 -31.16 35.19 40.12
CA ASN A 609 -30.52 33.88 40.07
C ASN A 609 -30.04 33.41 41.44
N ASP A 610 -30.97 33.30 42.40
CA ASP A 610 -30.67 32.96 43.79
C ASP A 610 -30.24 31.47 43.98
N ARG A 611 -31.09 30.60 44.54
CA ARG A 611 -30.89 29.18 44.79
C ARG A 611 -31.42 28.32 43.62
N ILE A 612 -32.07 28.92 42.61
CA ILE A 612 -32.55 28.20 41.40
C ILE A 612 -31.40 27.75 40.50
N GLY A 613 -30.43 28.62 40.22
CA GLY A 613 -29.18 28.29 39.51
C GLY A 613 -29.31 28.09 37.99
N PHE A 614 -29.76 29.10 37.24
CA PHE A 614 -29.83 29.05 35.78
C PHE A 614 -28.48 28.79 35.12
N ARG A 615 -28.49 27.95 34.08
CA ARG A 615 -27.33 27.77 33.20
C ARG A 615 -27.06 29.07 32.42
N THR A 616 -25.82 29.23 31.97
CA THR A 616 -25.38 30.44 31.24
C THR A 616 -25.78 30.44 29.77
N ASP A 617 -26.07 29.27 29.21
CA ASP A 617 -26.36 29.01 27.80
C ASP A 617 -27.76 28.39 27.57
N SER A 618 -28.68 28.59 28.52
CA SER A 618 -30.05 28.06 28.50
C SER A 618 -31.11 29.08 28.09
N SER A 619 -32.24 28.57 27.59
CA SER A 619 -33.47 29.36 27.46
C SER A 619 -34.19 29.38 28.81
N ARG A 620 -34.20 30.52 29.49
CA ARG A 620 -34.74 30.65 30.86
C ARG A 620 -36.24 30.92 30.81
N ILE A 621 -37.04 30.01 31.34
CA ILE A 621 -38.50 30.08 31.30
C ILE A 621 -39.03 29.99 32.73
N VAL A 622 -39.92 30.90 33.10
CA VAL A 622 -40.63 30.84 34.39
C VAL A 622 -42.11 30.65 34.10
N VAL A 623 -42.68 29.57 34.62
CA VAL A 623 -44.11 29.27 34.52
C VAL A 623 -44.75 29.67 35.84
N LEU A 624 -45.38 30.84 35.88
CA LEU A 624 -46.11 31.37 37.03
C LEU A 624 -47.54 30.81 37.02
N ILE A 625 -47.87 30.03 38.03
CA ILE A 625 -49.16 29.36 38.18
C ILE A 625 -49.85 29.90 39.43
N SER A 626 -50.99 30.56 39.26
CA SER A 626 -51.77 31.13 40.38
C SER A 626 -53.24 31.32 39.98
N ASP A 627 -54.12 31.33 40.97
CA ASP A 627 -55.54 31.64 40.81
C ASP A 627 -55.88 33.11 41.10
N THR A 628 -54.91 33.95 41.49
CA THR A 628 -55.14 35.38 41.76
C THR A 628 -53.92 36.27 41.44
N TYR A 629 -54.14 37.59 41.41
CA TYR A 629 -53.11 38.58 41.10
C TYR A 629 -52.20 38.84 42.32
N SER A 630 -51.06 39.54 42.16
CA SER A 630 -50.17 39.83 43.31
C SER A 630 -50.79 40.91 44.17
N ILE A 631 -51.40 40.50 45.28
CA ILE A 631 -52.04 41.41 46.25
C ILE A 631 -50.97 42.17 47.03
N ASP A 632 -49.87 41.51 47.41
CA ASP A 632 -48.67 42.15 47.97
C ASP A 632 -47.58 42.21 46.89
N GLN A 633 -46.89 43.35 46.83
CA GLN A 633 -45.82 43.63 45.89
C GLN A 633 -44.61 44.21 46.61
N THR A 634 -44.45 43.91 47.90
CA THR A 634 -43.34 44.39 48.74
C THR A 634 -42.33 43.30 49.05
N THR A 635 -41.11 43.69 49.38
CA THR A 635 -40.10 42.78 49.96
C THR A 635 -40.40 42.51 51.44
N PRO A 636 -39.77 41.50 52.08
CA PRO A 636 -39.87 41.29 53.53
C PRO A 636 -39.48 42.50 54.39
N THR A 637 -38.68 43.42 53.85
CA THR A 637 -38.29 44.67 54.51
C THR A 637 -39.23 45.84 54.24
N GLY A 638 -40.32 45.62 53.49
CA GLY A 638 -41.34 46.62 53.14
C GLY A 638 -41.01 47.52 51.94
N GLU A 639 -39.94 47.23 51.18
CA GLU A 639 -39.64 47.94 49.92
C GLU A 639 -40.67 47.55 48.85
N GLN A 640 -41.30 48.54 48.20
CA GLN A 640 -42.23 48.32 47.09
C GLN A 640 -41.49 47.89 45.82
N ILE A 641 -41.92 46.78 45.21
CA ILE A 641 -41.49 46.32 43.89
C ILE A 641 -42.49 46.86 42.86
N THR A 642 -42.00 47.65 41.91
CA THR A 642 -42.84 48.18 40.83
C THR A 642 -42.82 47.23 39.64
N ARG A 643 -43.90 47.23 38.83
CA ARG A 643 -43.98 46.47 37.58
C ARG A 643 -42.81 46.81 36.65
N GLU A 644 -42.46 48.09 36.53
CA GLU A 644 -41.30 48.57 35.76
C GLU A 644 -40.01 47.89 36.21
N SER A 645 -39.68 48.00 37.51
CA SER A 645 -38.44 47.43 38.06
C SER A 645 -38.38 45.91 37.92
N LEU A 646 -39.50 45.21 38.12
CA LEU A 646 -39.55 43.76 37.99
C LEU A 646 -39.40 43.33 36.52
N GLY A 647 -40.07 44.03 35.60
CA GLY A 647 -39.94 43.79 34.17
C GLY A 647 -38.50 43.95 33.68
N ASP A 648 -37.81 44.99 34.12
CA ASP A 648 -36.40 45.23 33.76
C ASP A 648 -35.47 44.16 34.35
N GLU A 649 -35.71 43.72 35.59
CA GLU A 649 -34.94 42.62 36.21
C GLU A 649 -35.16 41.29 35.45
N LEU A 650 -36.39 40.96 35.05
CA LEU A 650 -36.71 39.75 34.28
C LEU A 650 -36.08 39.77 32.87
N VAL A 651 -36.17 40.91 32.17
CA VAL A 651 -35.55 41.09 30.85
C VAL A 651 -34.03 41.03 30.95
N GLY A 652 -33.43 41.69 31.96
CA GLY A 652 -31.98 41.65 32.21
C GLY A 652 -31.47 40.24 32.55
N ALA A 653 -32.30 39.42 33.19
CA ALA A 653 -32.02 38.02 33.46
C ALA A 653 -32.24 37.10 32.25
N GLY A 654 -32.81 37.59 31.14
CA GLY A 654 -33.14 36.80 29.96
C GLY A 654 -34.28 35.80 30.18
N ILE A 655 -35.19 36.07 31.13
CA ILE A 655 -36.31 35.19 31.47
C ILE A 655 -37.50 35.48 30.55
N SER A 656 -38.12 34.42 30.01
CA SER A 656 -39.46 34.47 29.41
C SER A 656 -40.52 34.01 30.40
N LEU A 657 -41.47 34.90 30.74
CA LEU A 657 -42.52 34.61 31.72
C LEU A 657 -43.76 34.01 31.04
N ILE A 658 -44.16 32.82 31.47
CA ILE A 658 -45.45 32.20 31.13
C ILE A 658 -46.39 32.36 32.32
N GLY A 659 -47.45 33.14 32.18
CA GLY A 659 -48.50 33.25 33.18
C GLY A 659 -49.61 32.23 32.91
N VAL A 660 -49.97 31.43 33.91
CA VAL A 660 -51.00 30.38 33.83
C VAL A 660 -52.10 30.70 34.84
N PRO A 661 -53.14 31.47 34.44
CA PRO A 661 -54.30 31.73 35.29
C PRO A 661 -55.09 30.43 35.51
N ILE A 662 -55.23 30.04 36.78
CA ILE A 662 -56.11 28.94 37.18
C ILE A 662 -57.46 29.50 37.64
N THR A 663 -58.55 28.86 37.23
CA THR A 663 -59.87 29.12 37.82
C THR A 663 -59.94 28.53 39.23
N GLY A 664 -59.77 29.35 40.26
CA GLY A 664 -59.90 28.94 41.66
C GLY A 664 -61.36 28.64 42.05
N ALA A 665 -61.57 27.67 42.94
CA ALA A 665 -62.90 27.27 43.41
C ALA A 665 -63.51 28.22 44.48
N GLY A 666 -62.94 29.41 44.68
CA GLY A 666 -63.25 30.31 45.80
C GLY A 666 -63.75 31.73 45.48
N GLY A 667 -63.82 32.15 44.20
CA GLY A 667 -64.23 33.52 43.82
C GLY A 667 -63.10 34.55 43.72
N GLU A 668 -61.84 34.09 43.62
CA GLU A 668 -60.66 34.91 43.32
C GLU A 668 -60.75 35.58 41.95
N LEU A 669 -60.02 36.69 41.79
CA LEU A 669 -60.14 37.59 40.64
C LEU A 669 -59.29 37.16 39.42
N GLY A 670 -58.39 36.18 39.58
CA GLY A 670 -57.53 35.63 38.53
C GLY A 670 -56.14 36.28 38.45
N LEU A 671 -55.14 35.51 37.99
CA LEU A 671 -53.73 35.94 37.86
C LEU A 671 -53.53 37.29 37.17
N ASN A 672 -54.33 37.59 36.14
CA ASN A 672 -54.21 38.79 35.33
C ASN A 672 -55.31 39.84 35.61
N TYR A 673 -55.95 39.81 36.79
CA TYR A 673 -57.03 40.74 37.11
C TYR A 673 -56.64 42.22 36.95
N ASP A 674 -55.42 42.57 37.32
CA ASP A 674 -54.84 43.91 37.26
C ASP A 674 -54.13 44.21 35.92
N GLY A 675 -54.09 43.24 34.99
CA GLY A 675 -53.38 43.34 33.70
C GLY A 675 -51.86 43.26 33.79
N ILE A 676 -51.28 43.07 34.98
CA ILE A 676 -49.83 43.12 35.19
C ILE A 676 -49.16 41.84 34.68
N ALA A 677 -49.75 40.67 34.93
CA ALA A 677 -49.17 39.39 34.51
C ALA A 677 -49.01 39.31 32.97
N GLU A 678 -50.00 39.78 32.22
CA GLU A 678 -49.93 39.91 30.76
C GLU A 678 -48.87 40.92 30.33
N SER A 679 -48.81 42.08 30.99
CA SER A 679 -47.82 43.11 30.69
C SER A 679 -46.38 42.61 30.88
N LEU A 680 -46.10 41.89 31.98
CA LEU A 680 -44.78 41.30 32.25
C LEU A 680 -44.48 40.14 31.27
N ALA A 681 -45.46 39.29 30.97
CA ALA A 681 -45.30 38.23 29.97
C ALA A 681 -44.97 38.82 28.58
N GLN A 682 -45.66 39.88 28.14
CA GLN A 682 -45.36 40.56 26.88
C GLN A 682 -43.97 41.23 26.89
N GLN A 683 -43.60 41.92 27.97
CA GLN A 683 -42.30 42.59 28.10
C GLN A 683 -41.12 41.59 28.04
N THR A 684 -41.30 40.39 28.59
CA THR A 684 -40.29 39.31 28.61
C THR A 684 -40.27 38.43 27.36
N GLY A 685 -41.14 38.71 26.38
CA GLY A 685 -41.33 37.85 25.20
C GLY A 685 -42.03 36.51 25.48
N GLY A 686 -42.56 36.36 26.70
CA GLY A 686 -43.37 35.24 27.17
C GLY A 686 -44.85 35.34 26.78
N ARG A 687 -45.72 34.59 27.49
CA ARG A 687 -47.15 34.43 27.13
C ARG A 687 -48.04 34.33 28.36
N LEU A 688 -49.23 34.91 28.31
CA LEU A 688 -50.31 34.58 29.24
C LEU A 688 -51.18 33.52 28.58
N THR A 689 -51.41 32.39 29.24
CA THR A 689 -52.31 31.35 28.72
C THR A 689 -53.77 31.79 28.90
N PRO A 690 -54.72 31.23 28.13
CA PRO A 690 -56.13 31.35 28.47
C PRO A 690 -56.41 30.84 29.90
N ASN A 691 -57.45 31.37 30.54
CA ASN A 691 -57.94 30.85 31.82
C ASN A 691 -58.15 29.35 31.72
N SER A 692 -57.35 28.59 32.47
CA SER A 692 -57.26 27.15 32.34
C SER A 692 -57.88 26.48 33.55
N GLN A 693 -58.83 25.57 33.32
CA GLN A 693 -59.16 24.57 34.33
C GLN A 693 -57.94 23.65 34.54
N PRO A 694 -57.73 23.05 35.73
CA PRO A 694 -56.51 22.28 35.95
C PRO A 694 -56.38 21.05 35.01
N GLY A 695 -57.50 20.51 34.50
CA GLY A 695 -57.50 19.48 33.44
C GLY A 695 -57.06 19.96 32.05
N GLN A 696 -56.96 21.27 31.81
CA GLN A 696 -56.52 21.90 30.55
C GLN A 696 -55.11 22.52 30.66
N LEU A 697 -54.45 22.36 31.81
CA LEU A 697 -53.16 22.96 32.13
C LEU A 697 -52.03 22.46 31.23
N ILE A 698 -52.01 21.16 30.88
CA ILE A 698 -50.95 20.58 30.04
C ILE A 698 -50.98 21.16 28.63
N PRO A 699 -52.12 21.13 27.88
CA PRO A 699 -52.20 21.80 26.58
C PRO A 699 -51.84 23.29 26.67
N ALA A 700 -52.33 24.01 27.68
CA ALA A 700 -52.10 25.45 27.81
C ALA A 700 -50.61 25.80 28.02
N ILE A 701 -49.92 25.10 28.93
CA ILE A 701 -48.48 25.32 29.17
C ILE A 701 -47.66 24.90 27.95
N LYS A 702 -48.00 23.77 27.32
CA LYS A 702 -47.32 23.27 26.13
C LYS A 702 -47.43 24.26 24.96
N ASP A 703 -48.63 24.76 24.69
CA ASP A 703 -48.88 25.72 23.62
C ASP A 703 -48.21 27.08 23.93
N ALA A 704 -48.15 27.47 25.21
CA ALA A 704 -47.44 28.67 25.63
C ALA A 704 -45.93 28.57 25.43
N ILE A 705 -45.30 27.45 25.84
CA ILE A 705 -43.88 27.19 25.60
C ILE A 705 -43.58 27.17 24.10
N ARG A 706 -44.44 26.54 23.30
CA ARG A 706 -44.29 26.42 21.84
C ARG A 706 -44.62 27.69 21.05
N SER A 707 -45.15 28.72 21.71
CA SER A 707 -45.43 30.02 21.10
C SER A 707 -44.52 31.14 21.63
N LEU A 708 -43.51 30.78 22.43
CA LEU A 708 -42.47 31.69 22.90
C LEU A 708 -41.71 32.30 21.72
N THR A 709 -41.21 33.52 21.92
CA THR A 709 -40.45 34.23 20.89
C THR A 709 -38.97 33.86 21.01
N LEU A 710 -38.40 33.23 20.00
CA LEU A 710 -36.97 32.94 19.89
C LEU A 710 -36.23 34.09 19.20
N THR A 711 -35.01 34.35 19.65
CA THR A 711 -34.11 35.34 19.04
C THR A 711 -32.99 34.62 18.30
N VAL A 712 -32.90 34.78 16.98
CA VAL A 712 -31.81 34.20 16.18
C VAL A 712 -30.78 35.29 15.88
N THR A 713 -29.55 35.10 16.30
CA THR A 713 -28.45 36.08 16.17
C THR A 713 -27.37 35.52 15.23
N PRO A 714 -27.15 36.13 14.05
CA PRO A 714 -26.02 35.78 13.21
C PRO A 714 -24.70 36.30 13.80
N VAL A 715 -23.67 35.48 13.73
CA VAL A 715 -22.32 35.74 14.23
C VAL A 715 -21.32 35.45 13.11
N VAL A 716 -20.50 36.44 12.79
CA VAL A 716 -19.34 36.25 11.91
C VAL A 716 -18.22 35.65 12.76
N GLU A 717 -17.91 34.36 12.58
CA GLU A 717 -16.80 33.73 13.31
C GLU A 717 -15.46 34.16 12.73
N HIS A 718 -15.33 34.12 11.40
CA HIS A 718 -14.13 34.52 10.68
C HIS A 718 -14.43 34.80 9.21
N CYS A 719 -13.95 35.91 8.65
CA CYS A 719 -13.87 36.13 7.20
C CYS A 719 -12.40 36.42 6.79
N ASP A 720 -12.03 36.00 5.58
CA ASP A 720 -10.77 36.38 4.94
C ASP A 720 -10.73 37.90 4.65
N ASP A 721 -9.53 38.46 4.61
CA ASP A 721 -9.32 39.87 4.26
C ASP A 721 -9.92 40.20 2.88
N GLY A 722 -10.79 41.21 2.84
CA GLY A 722 -11.46 41.66 1.62
C GLY A 722 -12.85 41.07 1.39
N LEU A 723 -13.39 40.30 2.34
CA LEU A 723 -14.77 39.82 2.37
C LEU A 723 -15.46 40.28 3.67
N ASP A 724 -16.64 40.88 3.55
CA ASP A 724 -17.47 41.31 4.68
C ASP A 724 -18.93 40.89 4.48
N VAL A 725 -19.66 40.67 5.58
CA VAL A 725 -21.05 40.20 5.55
C VAL A 725 -21.88 40.95 6.58
N THR A 726 -23.01 41.51 6.13
CA THR A 726 -24.00 42.15 7.01
C THR A 726 -25.37 41.49 6.87
N PHE A 727 -26.17 41.53 7.93
CA PHE A 727 -27.41 40.77 8.04
C PHE A 727 -28.62 41.68 8.27
N THR A 728 -29.73 41.41 7.58
CA THR A 728 -31.01 42.07 7.81
C THR A 728 -32.14 41.04 7.92
N PRO A 729 -32.88 40.97 9.05
CA PRO A 729 -32.68 41.70 10.31
C PRO A 729 -31.49 41.16 11.12
N ASN A 730 -31.01 41.90 12.12
CA ASN A 730 -30.00 41.42 13.09
C ASN A 730 -30.27 42.00 14.50
N PRO A 731 -30.74 41.20 15.47
CA PRO A 731 -31.16 39.79 15.35
C PRO A 731 -32.55 39.64 14.72
N ALA A 732 -32.91 38.41 14.32
CA ALA A 732 -34.28 38.06 13.95
C ALA A 732 -35.06 37.58 15.18
N ARG A 733 -36.33 37.94 15.31
CA ARG A 733 -37.23 37.45 16.38
C ARG A 733 -38.43 36.75 15.74
N VAL A 734 -38.61 35.47 16.07
CA VAL A 734 -39.65 34.61 15.48
C VAL A 734 -40.31 33.75 16.56
N PRO A 735 -41.58 33.34 16.40
CA PRO A 735 -42.16 32.31 17.24
C PRO A 735 -41.38 31.00 17.17
N ALA A 736 -41.35 30.22 18.26
CA ALA A 736 -40.75 28.90 18.26
C ALA A 736 -41.38 28.00 17.18
N GLY A 737 -40.54 27.25 16.46
CA GLY A 737 -40.95 26.40 15.33
C GLY A 737 -41.03 27.13 13.98
N GLU A 738 -41.09 28.46 13.95
CA GLU A 738 -41.05 29.25 12.71
C GLU A 738 -39.61 29.56 12.29
N PRO A 739 -39.27 29.48 10.99
CA PRO A 739 -37.91 29.74 10.53
C PRO A 739 -37.58 31.25 10.58
N ALA A 740 -36.39 31.59 11.06
CA ALA A 740 -35.83 32.93 10.91
C ALA A 740 -35.25 33.12 9.51
N VAL A 741 -35.54 34.24 8.85
CA VAL A 741 -35.06 34.53 7.49
C VAL A 741 -34.17 35.76 7.52
N PHE A 742 -32.96 35.63 6.98
CA PHE A 742 -31.96 36.70 6.87
C PHE A 742 -31.70 37.06 5.40
N GLN A 743 -31.52 38.35 5.14
CA GLN A 743 -30.86 38.85 3.94
C GLN A 743 -29.40 39.15 4.30
N GLU A 744 -28.49 38.38 3.74
CA GLU A 744 -27.05 38.49 3.94
C GLU A 744 -26.46 39.29 2.80
N LEU A 745 -26.04 40.53 3.06
CA LEU A 745 -25.35 41.36 2.09
C LEU A 745 -23.85 41.07 2.18
N VAL A 746 -23.35 40.33 1.19
CA VAL A 746 -21.94 39.97 1.04
C VAL A 746 -21.24 41.06 0.23
N THR A 747 -20.16 41.61 0.78
CA THR A 747 -19.39 42.70 0.19
C THR A 747 -17.97 42.24 -0.13
N VAL A 748 -17.57 42.38 -1.38
CA VAL A 748 -16.20 42.08 -1.82
C VAL A 748 -15.44 43.38 -1.99
N ALA A 749 -14.28 43.51 -1.34
CA ALA A 749 -13.45 44.69 -1.41
C ALA A 749 -13.01 45.00 -2.85
N SER A 750 -12.92 46.29 -3.20
CA SER A 750 -12.46 46.73 -4.52
C SER A 750 -11.01 46.36 -4.82
N GLY A 751 -10.20 46.13 -3.78
CA GLY A 751 -8.81 45.67 -3.90
C GLY A 751 -8.65 44.14 -3.90
N ALA A 752 -9.74 43.36 -3.91
CA ALA A 752 -9.68 41.91 -3.94
C ALA A 752 -8.96 41.42 -5.21
N THR A 753 -8.03 40.47 -5.05
CA THR A 753 -7.19 39.99 -6.17
C THR A 753 -7.99 39.05 -7.07
N PRO A 754 -8.10 39.31 -8.39
CA PRO A 754 -8.73 38.37 -9.32
C PRO A 754 -8.12 36.97 -9.26
N GLY A 755 -8.97 35.94 -9.22
CA GLY A 755 -8.58 34.54 -9.05
C GLY A 755 -8.45 34.10 -7.58
N ALA A 756 -8.50 35.02 -6.61
CA ALA A 756 -8.52 34.65 -5.20
C ALA A 756 -9.84 33.96 -4.83
N VAL A 757 -9.78 33.06 -3.84
CA VAL A 757 -10.94 32.43 -3.21
C VAL A 757 -11.00 32.98 -1.79
N LEU A 758 -11.99 33.82 -1.51
CA LEU A 758 -12.24 34.39 -0.19
C LEU A 758 -13.27 33.52 0.55
N ARG A 759 -13.08 33.30 1.84
CA ARG A 759 -13.96 32.48 2.67
C ARG A 759 -14.47 33.25 3.87
N CYS A 760 -15.69 32.94 4.29
CA CYS A 760 -16.22 33.37 5.58
C CYS A 760 -17.01 32.24 6.25
N VAL A 761 -16.87 32.10 7.56
CA VAL A 761 -17.61 31.14 8.39
C VAL A 761 -18.57 31.92 9.27
N LEU A 762 -19.86 31.64 9.08
CA LEU A 762 -20.97 32.27 9.79
C LEU A 762 -21.60 31.26 10.75
N ARG A 763 -22.12 31.72 11.88
CA ARG A 763 -22.88 30.91 12.85
C ARG A 763 -24.19 31.60 13.21
N PHE A 764 -25.26 30.84 13.38
CA PHE A 764 -26.58 31.36 13.77
C PHE A 764 -26.99 30.83 15.15
N ASP A 765 -27.01 31.70 16.14
CA ASP A 765 -27.31 31.34 17.53
C ASP A 765 -28.81 31.51 17.80
N VAL A 766 -29.47 30.47 18.31
CA VAL A 766 -30.88 30.51 18.73
C VAL A 766 -30.95 30.75 20.24
N ASN A 767 -31.37 31.95 20.62
CA ASN A 767 -31.32 32.59 21.95
C ASN A 767 -29.91 32.83 22.50
N ALA A 768 -29.07 31.81 22.45
CA ALA A 768 -27.67 31.81 22.89
C ALA A 768 -26.87 30.79 22.07
N PRO A 769 -25.52 30.79 22.11
CA PRO A 769 -24.71 29.76 21.48
C PRO A 769 -25.06 28.36 22.01
N GLN A 770 -25.35 27.42 21.11
CA GLN A 770 -25.77 26.06 21.46
C GLN A 770 -24.74 25.02 20.99
N PRO A 771 -23.95 24.43 21.90
CA PRO A 771 -23.00 23.36 21.56
C PRO A 771 -23.73 22.14 20.97
N GLY A 772 -23.25 21.62 19.84
CA GLY A 772 -23.77 20.39 19.22
C GLY A 772 -24.86 20.57 18.17
N LEU A 773 -25.43 21.77 18.02
CA LEU A 773 -26.25 22.12 16.86
C LEU A 773 -25.36 22.59 15.70
N ASP A 774 -25.52 22.01 14.51
CA ASP A 774 -24.84 22.49 13.32
C ASP A 774 -25.56 23.73 12.79
N SER A 775 -25.17 24.90 13.31
CA SER A 775 -25.71 26.21 12.95
C SER A 775 -24.75 27.05 12.11
N ARG A 776 -23.76 26.40 11.47
CA ARG A 776 -22.77 27.08 10.66
C ARG A 776 -23.15 27.13 9.19
N GLN A 777 -22.69 28.18 8.52
CA GLN A 777 -22.74 28.35 7.08
C GLN A 777 -21.36 28.77 6.60
N ASP A 778 -20.87 28.07 5.57
CA ASP A 778 -19.63 28.42 4.88
C ASP A 778 -19.98 29.29 3.66
N LEU A 779 -19.34 30.45 3.55
CA LEU A 779 -19.44 31.36 2.43
C LEU A 779 -18.11 31.37 1.67
N VAL A 780 -18.14 31.12 0.38
CA VAL A 780 -17.00 31.08 -0.54
C VAL A 780 -17.26 32.03 -1.68
N VAL A 781 -16.33 32.94 -1.93
CA VAL A 781 -16.40 33.91 -3.02
C VAL A 781 -15.16 33.82 -3.89
N ARG A 782 -15.36 33.50 -5.17
CA ARG A 782 -14.30 33.48 -6.19
C ARG A 782 -14.24 34.83 -6.87
N VAL A 783 -13.12 35.52 -6.71
CA VAL A 783 -12.96 36.87 -7.24
C VAL A 783 -12.74 36.81 -8.75
N ALA A 784 -13.70 37.26 -9.53
CA ALA A 784 -13.61 37.28 -11.00
C ALA A 784 -12.72 38.43 -11.50
N HIS A 785 -12.16 38.29 -12.70
CA HIS A 785 -11.35 39.34 -13.31
C HIS A 785 -12.22 40.37 -14.06
N PRO A 786 -12.10 41.69 -13.77
CA PRO A 786 -12.96 42.73 -14.37
C PRO A 786 -12.94 42.76 -15.91
N ASP A 787 -11.78 42.54 -16.52
CA ASP A 787 -11.62 42.57 -17.99
C ASP A 787 -11.88 41.24 -18.70
N HIS A 788 -12.31 40.19 -17.99
CA HIS A 788 -12.59 38.88 -18.57
C HIS A 788 -14.11 38.60 -18.52
N PRO A 789 -14.60 37.54 -19.18
CA PRO A 789 -15.96 37.07 -18.98
C PRO A 789 -16.29 36.88 -17.49
N PHE A 790 -17.44 37.36 -17.03
CA PHE A 790 -17.99 36.99 -15.73
C PHE A 790 -18.83 35.72 -15.93
N VAL A 791 -18.38 34.60 -15.37
CA VAL A 791 -19.08 33.32 -15.42
C VAL A 791 -19.67 33.06 -14.04
N ARG A 792 -20.90 32.54 -14.01
CA ARG A 792 -21.57 32.09 -12.79
C ARG A 792 -22.22 30.74 -13.02
N VAL A 793 -21.98 29.79 -12.14
CA VAL A 793 -22.67 28.50 -12.09
C VAL A 793 -23.19 28.24 -10.68
N ASP A 794 -24.40 27.68 -10.56
CA ASP A 794 -25.03 27.44 -9.26
C ASP A 794 -24.70 26.03 -8.72
N ASP A 795 -24.40 25.95 -7.42
CA ASP A 795 -24.36 24.69 -6.69
C ASP A 795 -25.75 24.05 -6.63
N VAL A 796 -25.80 22.72 -6.65
CA VAL A 796 -27.06 21.98 -6.54
C VAL A 796 -26.90 20.80 -5.60
N THR A 797 -27.81 20.69 -4.63
CA THR A 797 -27.94 19.52 -3.76
C THR A 797 -29.25 18.80 -4.02
N VAL A 798 -29.19 17.52 -4.36
CA VAL A 798 -30.38 16.68 -4.64
C VAL A 798 -30.23 15.29 -4.04
N ALA A 799 -31.34 14.61 -3.78
CA ALA A 799 -31.33 13.20 -3.38
C ALA A 799 -31.18 12.28 -4.61
N ALA A 800 -30.41 11.20 -4.47
CA ALA A 800 -30.23 10.21 -5.52
C ALA A 800 -31.55 9.51 -5.88
N GLU A 801 -31.75 9.17 -7.16
CA GLU A 801 -32.91 8.38 -7.61
C GLU A 801 -32.64 6.87 -7.53
N GLY A 802 -31.38 6.46 -7.68
CA GLY A 802 -30.92 5.09 -7.53
C GLY A 802 -29.41 5.04 -7.24
N THR A 803 -28.82 3.84 -7.31
CA THR A 803 -27.41 3.61 -6.97
C THR A 803 -26.43 4.34 -7.91
N ASP A 804 -26.79 4.53 -9.18
CA ASP A 804 -26.00 5.30 -10.16
C ASP A 804 -26.14 6.83 -9.98
N GLY A 805 -26.77 7.29 -8.90
CA GLY A 805 -27.05 8.70 -8.64
C GLY A 805 -28.30 9.20 -9.37
N THR A 806 -28.25 10.44 -9.88
CA THR A 806 -29.43 11.11 -10.48
C THR A 806 -29.06 12.07 -11.60
N VAL A 807 -30.02 12.38 -12.47
CA VAL A 807 -29.86 13.42 -13.50
C VAL A 807 -30.08 14.78 -12.86
N VAL A 808 -29.11 15.69 -12.96
CA VAL A 808 -29.16 17.01 -12.31
C VAL A 808 -29.21 18.10 -13.36
N GLN A 809 -30.18 19.00 -13.21
CA GLN A 809 -30.24 20.26 -13.95
C GLN A 809 -29.70 21.38 -13.05
N TYR A 810 -28.73 22.14 -13.55
CA TYR A 810 -28.17 23.30 -12.87
C TYR A 810 -28.14 24.50 -13.83
N GLN A 811 -28.06 25.70 -13.28
CA GLN A 811 -28.02 26.93 -14.07
C GLN A 811 -26.58 27.44 -14.20
N ALA A 812 -26.23 27.89 -15.40
CA ALA A 812 -24.97 28.56 -15.68
C ALA A 812 -25.22 29.75 -16.59
N SER A 813 -24.55 30.87 -16.32
CA SER A 813 -24.65 32.10 -17.10
C SER A 813 -23.27 32.71 -17.28
N ALA A 814 -23.09 33.46 -18.36
CA ALA A 814 -21.89 34.25 -18.57
C ALA A 814 -22.20 35.56 -19.27
N VAL A 815 -21.43 36.60 -18.97
CA VAL A 815 -21.45 37.88 -19.69
C VAL A 815 -20.03 38.34 -19.97
N ASP A 816 -19.81 39.11 -21.04
CA ASP A 816 -18.53 39.77 -21.25
C ASP A 816 -18.36 41.01 -20.36
N ALA A 817 -17.20 41.66 -20.41
CA ALA A 817 -16.92 42.88 -19.63
C ALA A 817 -17.87 44.06 -19.94
N ALA A 818 -18.58 44.03 -21.07
CA ALA A 818 -19.60 45.02 -21.44
C ALA A 818 -21.02 44.61 -21.01
N GLY A 819 -21.18 43.46 -20.34
CA GLY A 819 -22.46 42.92 -19.90
C GLY A 819 -23.25 42.18 -20.98
N ARG A 820 -22.65 41.87 -22.14
CA ARG A 820 -23.33 41.14 -23.22
C ARG A 820 -23.34 39.64 -22.90
N PRO A 821 -24.49 38.93 -23.06
CA PRO A 821 -24.59 37.50 -22.76
C PRO A 821 -23.61 36.64 -23.58
N LEU A 822 -23.00 35.66 -22.91
CA LEU A 822 -22.18 34.60 -23.48
C LEU A 822 -22.78 33.24 -23.10
N ILE A 823 -22.47 32.21 -23.90
CA ILE A 823 -22.87 30.82 -23.59
C ILE A 823 -21.68 30.13 -22.91
N PRO A 824 -21.76 29.84 -21.59
CA PRO A 824 -20.73 29.07 -20.92
C PRO A 824 -20.74 27.61 -21.38
N ARG A 825 -19.57 26.99 -21.44
CA ARG A 825 -19.39 25.55 -21.65
C ARG A 825 -19.04 24.91 -20.32
N CYS A 826 -19.87 23.98 -19.87
CA CYS A 826 -19.75 23.35 -18.57
C CYS A 826 -19.48 21.85 -18.71
N GLU A 827 -18.56 21.34 -17.89
CA GLU A 827 -18.21 19.93 -17.84
C GLU A 827 -18.20 19.44 -16.38
N PRO A 828 -19.00 18.40 -16.03
CA PRO A 828 -20.07 17.77 -16.84
C PRO A 828 -21.22 18.73 -17.16
N ALA A 829 -21.87 18.60 -18.32
CA ALA A 829 -22.95 19.49 -18.76
C ALA A 829 -24.25 19.33 -17.95
N SER A 830 -25.07 20.40 -17.86
CA SER A 830 -26.39 20.33 -17.21
C SER A 830 -27.28 19.26 -17.87
N GLY A 831 -28.00 18.50 -17.04
CA GLY A 831 -28.77 17.34 -17.47
C GLY A 831 -27.96 16.04 -17.59
N SER A 832 -26.68 16.06 -17.20
CA SER A 832 -25.89 14.82 -17.03
C SER A 832 -26.36 14.04 -15.81
N ARG A 833 -26.04 12.74 -15.78
CA ARG A 833 -26.17 11.91 -14.57
C ARG A 833 -24.95 12.13 -13.69
N PHE A 834 -25.19 12.52 -12.45
CA PHE A 834 -24.17 12.71 -11.42
C PHE A 834 -24.22 11.55 -10.43
N PRO A 835 -23.07 10.94 -10.10
CA PRO A 835 -22.99 9.86 -9.12
C PRO A 835 -23.21 10.38 -7.69
N ILE A 836 -23.48 9.47 -6.75
CA ILE A 836 -23.61 9.78 -5.32
C ILE A 836 -22.27 10.32 -4.78
N GLY A 837 -22.33 11.44 -4.06
CA GLY A 837 -21.17 12.20 -3.61
C GLY A 837 -21.13 13.62 -4.15
N GLN A 838 -19.93 14.18 -4.30
CA GLN A 838 -19.69 15.53 -4.81
C GLN A 838 -18.95 15.49 -6.14
N THR A 839 -19.51 16.15 -7.15
CA THR A 839 -18.87 16.34 -8.46
C THR A 839 -18.63 17.82 -8.70
N VAL A 840 -17.41 18.18 -9.10
CA VAL A 840 -17.07 19.55 -9.47
C VAL A 840 -17.40 19.78 -10.94
N VAL A 841 -18.28 20.73 -11.21
CA VAL A 841 -18.59 21.22 -12.55
C VAL A 841 -17.74 22.46 -12.80
N THR A 842 -17.01 22.49 -13.91
CA THR A 842 -16.29 23.70 -14.35
C THR A 842 -16.98 24.30 -15.56
N CYS A 843 -17.37 25.57 -15.47
CA CYS A 843 -17.98 26.32 -16.55
C CYS A 843 -17.01 27.38 -17.07
N THR A 844 -16.72 27.37 -18.37
CA THR A 844 -15.82 28.35 -19.01
C THR A 844 -16.57 29.16 -20.07
N ALA A 845 -16.32 30.46 -20.13
CA ALA A 845 -16.77 31.32 -21.23
C ALA A 845 -15.59 32.02 -21.90
N VAL A 846 -15.70 32.28 -23.20
CA VAL A 846 -14.70 32.99 -24.01
C VAL A 846 -15.40 34.15 -24.73
N ASP A 847 -14.86 35.36 -24.63
CA ASP A 847 -15.41 36.53 -25.32
C ASP A 847 -14.91 36.64 -26.78
N SER A 848 -15.42 37.65 -27.51
CA SER A 848 -15.02 37.91 -28.89
C SER A 848 -13.55 38.34 -29.05
N ALA A 849 -12.90 38.77 -27.96
CA ALA A 849 -11.49 39.13 -27.93
C ALA A 849 -10.58 37.92 -27.62
N GLY A 850 -11.15 36.73 -27.42
CA GLY A 850 -10.43 35.51 -27.07
C GLY A 850 -10.04 35.40 -25.60
N ARG A 851 -10.54 36.29 -24.73
CA ARG A 851 -10.30 36.22 -23.28
C ARG A 851 -11.25 35.20 -22.67
N SER A 852 -10.73 34.35 -21.80
CA SER A 852 -11.51 33.33 -21.10
C SER A 852 -11.53 33.53 -19.60
N TRP A 853 -12.62 33.10 -18.97
CA TRP A 853 -12.71 32.95 -17.51
C TRP A 853 -13.56 31.74 -17.18
N GLN A 854 -13.42 31.25 -15.96
CA GLN A 854 -14.16 30.09 -15.48
C GLN A 854 -14.71 30.32 -14.08
N ASP A 855 -15.77 29.59 -13.79
CA ASP A 855 -16.35 29.43 -12.46
C ASP A 855 -16.62 27.94 -12.21
N VAL A 856 -16.71 27.55 -10.94
CA VAL A 856 -16.93 26.15 -10.56
C VAL A 856 -18.11 26.03 -9.60
N ALA A 857 -18.89 24.96 -9.77
CA ALA A 857 -19.96 24.58 -8.85
C ALA A 857 -19.76 23.15 -8.37
N THR A 858 -20.23 22.87 -7.17
CA THR A 858 -20.28 21.55 -6.56
C THR A 858 -21.69 21.00 -6.66
N ILE A 859 -21.86 19.93 -7.45
CA ILE A 859 -23.10 19.17 -7.51
C ILE A 859 -23.02 18.06 -6.46
N THR A 860 -23.90 18.12 -5.47
CA THR A 860 -23.99 17.15 -4.37
C THR A 860 -25.20 16.24 -4.56
N VAL A 861 -24.95 14.95 -4.76
CA VAL A 861 -26.00 13.92 -4.84
C VAL A 861 -25.97 13.10 -3.57
N LEU A 862 -27.03 13.25 -2.75
CA LEU A 862 -27.14 12.62 -1.45
C LEU A 862 -27.61 11.17 -1.56
N ASP A 863 -26.98 10.27 -0.81
CA ASP A 863 -27.49 8.91 -0.61
C ASP A 863 -28.77 8.94 0.25
N LYS A 864 -29.80 8.22 -0.19
CA LYS A 864 -31.07 8.06 0.55
C LYS A 864 -30.96 7.03 1.66
N ASP A 865 -30.09 6.05 1.51
CA ASP A 865 -29.93 4.91 2.42
C ASP A 865 -28.77 5.12 3.43
N GLY A 866 -28.12 6.29 3.39
CA GLY A 866 -26.74 6.50 3.82
C GLY A 866 -26.42 6.51 5.33
N GLY A 867 -25.23 6.00 5.65
CA GLY A 867 -24.56 6.01 6.96
C GLY A 867 -23.43 4.97 7.00
N GLY A 868 -22.51 5.04 7.97
CA GLY A 868 -21.47 4.02 8.21
C GLY A 868 -20.17 4.20 7.40
N THR A 869 -19.27 3.20 7.47
CA THR A 869 -17.98 3.21 6.74
C THR A 869 -18.17 2.73 5.30
N ARG A 870 -17.65 3.49 4.33
CA ARG A 870 -17.75 3.21 2.89
C ARG A 870 -16.47 3.57 2.15
N ILE A 871 -16.29 3.02 0.96
CA ILE A 871 -15.18 3.36 0.08
C ILE A 871 -15.55 4.58 -0.77
N TRP A 872 -14.71 5.61 -0.71
CA TRP A 872 -14.82 6.81 -1.52
C TRP A 872 -13.62 6.95 -2.44
N VAL A 873 -13.85 7.40 -3.67
CA VAL A 873 -12.79 7.73 -4.63
C VAL A 873 -12.75 9.24 -4.81
N VAL A 874 -11.60 9.82 -4.52
CA VAL A 874 -11.33 11.26 -4.61
C VAL A 874 -10.43 11.52 -5.80
N ARG A 875 -10.84 12.41 -6.70
CA ARG A 875 -10.00 12.87 -7.81
C ARG A 875 -8.99 13.91 -7.34
N ILE A 876 -7.75 13.79 -7.79
CA ILE A 876 -6.74 14.83 -7.63
C ILE A 876 -6.95 15.87 -8.74
N ALA A 877 -7.32 17.09 -8.36
CA ALA A 877 -7.63 18.16 -9.31
C ALA A 877 -6.36 18.80 -9.88
N ALA A 878 -5.36 19.03 -9.02
CA ALA A 878 -4.04 19.50 -9.41
C ALA A 878 -3.01 19.04 -8.38
N ALA A 879 -1.84 18.62 -8.87
CA ALA A 879 -0.68 18.31 -8.06
C ALA A 879 0.51 19.13 -8.58
N THR A 880 1.11 19.91 -7.69
CA THR A 880 2.33 20.69 -7.92
C THR A 880 3.37 20.25 -6.89
N PRO A 881 4.66 20.62 -7.04
CA PRO A 881 5.68 20.27 -6.05
C PRO A 881 5.36 20.74 -4.62
N ASP A 882 4.55 21.79 -4.46
CA ASP A 882 4.26 22.45 -3.18
C ASP A 882 2.80 22.33 -2.72
N ALA A 883 1.90 21.82 -3.57
CA ALA A 883 0.49 21.73 -3.23
C ALA A 883 -0.24 20.62 -3.99
N VAL A 884 -1.15 19.94 -3.30
CA VAL A 884 -2.12 18.99 -3.86
C VAL A 884 -3.53 19.48 -3.55
N SER A 885 -4.37 19.54 -4.57
CA SER A 885 -5.78 19.93 -4.47
C SER A 885 -6.70 18.80 -4.92
N PHE A 886 -7.87 18.73 -4.29
CA PHE A 886 -8.84 17.65 -4.47
C PHE A 886 -10.07 18.16 -5.23
N GLY A 887 -10.60 17.30 -6.10
CA GLY A 887 -11.80 17.55 -6.90
C GLY A 887 -12.95 16.65 -6.45
N ASP A 888 -13.53 15.92 -7.40
CA ASP A 888 -14.69 15.06 -7.18
C ASP A 888 -14.44 14.05 -6.05
N GLN A 889 -15.47 13.80 -5.26
CA GLN A 889 -15.47 12.80 -4.19
C GLN A 889 -16.69 11.92 -4.36
N ILE A 890 -16.48 10.69 -4.83
CA ILE A 890 -17.56 9.77 -5.21
C ILE A 890 -17.65 8.61 -4.23
N ASP A 891 -18.84 8.34 -3.71
CA ASP A 891 -19.14 7.14 -2.93
C ASP A 891 -19.30 5.95 -3.89
N VAL A 892 -18.24 5.13 -4.01
CA VAL A 892 -18.28 3.98 -4.91
C VAL A 892 -19.01 2.80 -4.30
N SER A 893 -19.03 2.67 -2.96
CA SER A 893 -19.79 1.64 -2.25
C SER A 893 -21.30 1.75 -2.53
N ALA A 894 -21.81 2.94 -2.82
CA ALA A 894 -23.22 3.15 -3.19
C ALA A 894 -23.65 2.40 -4.48
N ARG A 895 -22.70 2.09 -5.37
CA ARG A 895 -22.94 1.39 -6.65
C ARG A 895 -22.66 -0.11 -6.60
N VAL A 896 -22.11 -0.61 -5.50
CA VAL A 896 -21.70 -2.01 -5.35
C VAL A 896 -22.93 -2.91 -5.26
N SER A 897 -22.96 -3.93 -6.13
CA SER A 897 -24.02 -4.95 -6.15
C SER A 897 -23.63 -6.19 -5.34
N GLU A 898 -24.62 -7.06 -5.10
CA GLU A 898 -24.36 -8.41 -4.57
C GLU A 898 -23.31 -9.13 -5.43
N PRO A 899 -22.43 -9.97 -4.84
CA PRO A 899 -22.41 -10.40 -3.43
C PRO A 899 -21.69 -9.44 -2.47
N CYS A 900 -21.22 -8.28 -2.95
CA CYS A 900 -20.41 -7.33 -2.18
C CYS A 900 -21.21 -6.16 -1.60
N ARG A 901 -22.54 -6.22 -1.66
CA ARG A 901 -23.41 -5.11 -1.27
C ARG A 901 -23.56 -5.06 0.25
N ALA A 902 -22.55 -4.51 0.94
CA ALA A 902 -22.69 -4.11 2.32
C ALA A 902 -23.33 -2.72 2.42
N ARG A 903 -24.13 -2.49 3.47
CA ARG A 903 -24.68 -1.14 3.76
C ARG A 903 -23.69 -0.27 4.54
N THR A 904 -22.81 -0.87 5.34
CA THR A 904 -21.85 -0.19 6.23
C THR A 904 -20.64 -1.09 6.49
N GLY A 905 -19.45 -0.48 6.68
CA GLY A 905 -18.26 -1.13 7.21
C GLY A 905 -17.18 -1.49 6.18
N ASP A 906 -17.27 -1.00 4.94
CA ASP A 906 -16.27 -1.29 3.90
C ASP A 906 -14.93 -0.60 4.22
N ARG A 907 -13.82 -1.35 4.13
CA ARG A 907 -12.48 -0.91 4.55
C ARG A 907 -11.34 -1.38 3.65
N GLY A 908 -10.18 -0.75 3.79
CA GLY A 908 -8.91 -1.14 3.17
C GLY A 908 -8.94 -1.14 1.64
N PRO A 909 -9.22 0.00 0.97
CA PRO A 909 -9.22 0.03 -0.49
C PRO A 909 -7.80 -0.22 -1.04
N ALA A 910 -7.69 -0.98 -2.13
CA ALA A 910 -6.44 -1.26 -2.82
C ALA A 910 -6.63 -1.29 -4.34
N TRP A 911 -5.83 -0.52 -5.05
CA TRP A 911 -5.91 -0.40 -6.51
C TRP A 911 -5.27 -1.57 -7.25
N SER A 912 -5.90 -2.00 -8.34
CA SER A 912 -5.23 -2.83 -9.34
C SER A 912 -4.10 -2.04 -10.02
N PRO A 913 -3.01 -2.69 -10.48
CA PRO A 913 -1.85 -1.99 -11.06
C PRO A 913 -2.16 -1.15 -12.30
N ASP A 914 -3.26 -1.45 -13.00
CA ASP A 914 -3.75 -0.73 -14.17
C ASP A 914 -4.74 0.41 -13.82
N SER A 915 -5.01 0.66 -12.54
CA SER A 915 -5.94 1.69 -12.04
C SER A 915 -7.40 1.51 -12.48
N THR A 916 -7.78 0.31 -12.93
CA THR A 916 -9.14 0.03 -13.43
C THR A 916 -10.07 -0.61 -12.41
N ALA A 917 -9.54 -1.21 -11.34
CA ALA A 917 -10.28 -1.91 -10.31
C ALA A 917 -9.80 -1.56 -8.91
N LEU A 918 -10.69 -1.78 -7.94
CA LEU A 918 -10.47 -1.62 -6.51
C LEU A 918 -10.81 -2.93 -5.81
N ALA A 919 -9.91 -3.40 -4.95
CA ALA A 919 -10.19 -4.40 -3.94
C ALA A 919 -10.47 -3.71 -2.59
N PHE A 920 -11.35 -4.26 -1.78
CA PHE A 920 -11.62 -3.81 -0.42
C PHE A 920 -12.28 -4.96 0.37
N THR A 921 -12.41 -4.83 1.67
CA THR A 921 -13.15 -5.80 2.50
C THR A 921 -14.47 -5.21 2.95
N ASP A 922 -15.54 -6.01 2.85
CA ASP A 922 -16.89 -5.56 3.24
C ASP A 922 -17.05 -5.47 4.77
N GLY A 923 -18.06 -4.74 5.22
CA GLY A 923 -18.42 -4.65 6.64
C GLY A 923 -19.26 -5.79 7.19
N GLY A 924 -19.43 -6.88 6.45
CA GLY A 924 -20.21 -8.04 6.87
C GLY A 924 -19.52 -8.81 8.00
N ARG A 925 -20.25 -9.74 8.64
CA ARG A 925 -19.70 -10.61 9.70
C ARG A 925 -18.42 -11.35 9.28
N LEU A 926 -18.28 -11.65 7.98
CA LEU A 926 -17.16 -12.39 7.41
C LEU A 926 -16.11 -11.47 6.75
N ALA A 927 -16.30 -10.14 6.74
CA ALA A 927 -15.45 -9.17 6.05
C ALA A 927 -14.94 -9.67 4.68
N THR A 928 -15.86 -9.82 3.74
CA THR A 928 -15.61 -10.49 2.46
C THR A 928 -14.65 -9.67 1.58
N LEU A 929 -13.63 -10.32 0.99
CA LEU A 929 -12.81 -9.70 -0.06
C LEU A 929 -13.66 -9.41 -1.31
N CYS A 930 -13.79 -8.14 -1.63
CA CYS A 930 -14.56 -7.62 -2.75
C CYS A 930 -13.65 -6.95 -3.77
N VAL A 931 -13.93 -7.17 -5.06
CA VAL A 931 -13.28 -6.49 -6.18
C VAL A 931 -14.34 -5.87 -7.07
N VAL A 932 -14.19 -4.58 -7.37
CA VAL A 932 -15.08 -3.78 -8.22
C VAL A 932 -14.26 -3.05 -9.27
N THR A 933 -14.88 -2.61 -10.36
CA THR A 933 -14.27 -1.58 -11.20
C THR A 933 -14.18 -0.26 -10.44
N ALA A 934 -13.29 0.64 -10.87
CA ALA A 934 -13.00 1.90 -10.19
C ALA A 934 -14.23 2.83 -9.98
N ASP A 935 -15.31 2.58 -10.70
CA ASP A 935 -16.59 3.31 -10.62
C ASP A 935 -17.62 2.62 -9.70
N GLY A 936 -17.22 1.55 -8.99
CA GLY A 936 -18.06 0.78 -8.07
C GLY A 936 -18.90 -0.32 -8.71
N THR A 937 -18.74 -0.61 -10.00
CA THR A 937 -19.53 -1.65 -10.71
C THR A 937 -18.79 -2.99 -10.83
N ASN A 938 -19.44 -4.00 -11.44
CA ASN A 938 -18.86 -5.34 -11.70
C ASN A 938 -18.28 -6.04 -10.46
N ALA A 939 -19.01 -5.96 -9.34
CA ALA A 939 -18.58 -6.54 -8.07
C ALA A 939 -18.42 -8.06 -8.14
N ARG A 940 -17.33 -8.56 -7.56
CA ARG A 940 -17.04 -10.00 -7.42
C ARG A 940 -16.26 -10.31 -6.15
N THR A 941 -16.31 -11.55 -5.71
CA THR A 941 -15.56 -12.07 -4.55
C THR A 941 -14.52 -13.10 -5.02
N PRO A 942 -13.23 -12.73 -5.13
CA PRO A 942 -12.19 -13.65 -5.62
C PRO A 942 -11.93 -14.82 -4.65
N LEU A 943 -12.12 -14.58 -3.35
CA LEU A 943 -11.85 -15.55 -2.31
C LEU A 943 -13.01 -16.54 -2.19
N SER A 944 -12.69 -17.84 -2.07
CA SER A 944 -13.72 -18.88 -2.01
C SER A 944 -14.43 -18.90 -0.65
N ALA A 945 -15.70 -19.32 -0.62
CA ALA A 945 -16.45 -19.47 0.63
C ALA A 945 -15.81 -20.46 1.62
N VAL A 946 -15.03 -21.43 1.11
CA VAL A 946 -14.28 -22.38 1.94
C VAL A 946 -13.11 -21.67 2.63
N ASP A 947 -12.39 -20.82 1.90
CA ASP A 947 -11.26 -20.07 2.45
C ASP A 947 -11.71 -19.00 3.46
N GLN A 948 -12.92 -18.46 3.28
CA GLN A 948 -13.56 -17.46 4.15
C GLN A 948 -14.40 -18.03 5.30
N ALA A 949 -14.40 -19.34 5.52
CA ALA A 949 -15.25 -19.97 6.54
C ALA A 949 -14.93 -19.47 7.96
N ASP A 950 -15.69 -18.46 8.43
CA ASP A 950 -15.55 -17.76 9.72
C ASP A 950 -14.19 -17.07 9.94
N ARG A 951 -13.50 -16.71 8.84
CA ARG A 951 -12.21 -16.01 8.85
C ARG A 951 -12.33 -14.66 8.14
N PRO A 952 -12.51 -13.56 8.89
CA PRO A 952 -12.52 -12.21 8.34
C PRO A 952 -11.29 -11.93 7.47
N ALA A 953 -11.50 -11.35 6.29
CA ALA A 953 -10.41 -10.82 5.47
C ALA A 953 -10.16 -9.34 5.79
N ALA A 954 -8.89 -8.95 5.73
CA ALA A 954 -8.44 -7.57 5.91
C ALA A 954 -7.29 -7.25 4.96
N ASP A 955 -7.06 -5.96 4.76
CA ASP A 955 -5.86 -5.39 4.14
C ASP A 955 -5.51 -6.02 2.78
N PRO A 956 -6.38 -5.91 1.77
CA PRO A 956 -6.07 -6.43 0.45
C PRO A 956 -4.91 -5.67 -0.19
N ALA A 957 -4.02 -6.39 -0.88
CA ALA A 957 -2.94 -5.80 -1.66
C ALA A 957 -2.79 -6.50 -3.01
N TRP A 958 -2.67 -5.72 -4.08
CA TRP A 958 -2.49 -6.24 -5.44
C TRP A 958 -1.02 -6.52 -5.74
N ALA A 959 -0.75 -7.68 -6.33
CA ALA A 959 0.56 -7.97 -6.91
C ALA A 959 0.86 -6.98 -8.06
N PRO A 960 2.11 -6.55 -8.26
CA PRO A 960 2.46 -5.57 -9.31
C PRO A 960 2.13 -6.03 -10.73
N ASP A 961 2.04 -7.34 -10.95
CA ASP A 961 1.65 -7.95 -12.24
C ASP A 961 0.13 -8.08 -12.44
N GLY A 962 -0.67 -7.75 -11.42
CA GLY A 962 -2.13 -7.85 -11.41
C GLY A 962 -2.68 -9.28 -11.33
N SER A 963 -1.82 -10.30 -11.19
CA SER A 963 -2.23 -11.71 -11.26
C SER A 963 -2.85 -12.21 -9.96
N ARG A 964 -2.48 -11.62 -8.82
CA ARG A 964 -2.87 -12.06 -7.47
C ARG A 964 -3.22 -10.90 -6.54
N ILE A 965 -4.00 -11.21 -5.53
CA ILE A 965 -4.32 -10.33 -4.39
C ILE A 965 -3.88 -11.05 -3.12
N ALA A 966 -3.07 -10.40 -2.29
CA ALA A 966 -2.75 -10.84 -0.94
C ALA A 966 -3.80 -10.28 0.04
N VAL A 967 -4.18 -11.07 1.04
CA VAL A 967 -5.07 -10.64 2.14
C VAL A 967 -4.63 -11.28 3.45
N ALA A 968 -4.81 -10.56 4.55
CA ALA A 968 -4.73 -11.12 5.89
C ALA A 968 -6.05 -11.82 6.23
N LEU A 969 -5.97 -13.06 6.71
CA LEU A 969 -7.12 -13.83 7.18
C LEU A 969 -6.94 -14.18 8.65
N SER A 970 -7.82 -13.63 9.50
CA SER A 970 -7.81 -13.89 10.94
C SER A 970 -8.07 -15.36 11.25
N LEU A 971 -7.62 -15.79 12.43
CA LEU A 971 -7.78 -17.17 12.89
C LEU A 971 -9.15 -17.41 13.54
N PRO A 972 -9.72 -18.64 13.42
CA PRO A 972 -10.98 -18.97 14.07
C PRO A 972 -10.84 -18.99 15.61
N GLY A 973 -11.68 -18.24 16.33
CA GLY A 973 -11.70 -18.22 17.79
C GLY A 973 -13.07 -17.89 18.39
N PRO A 974 -13.51 -18.56 19.48
CA PRO A 974 -14.80 -18.28 20.11
C PRO A 974 -14.73 -16.97 20.92
N GLY A 975 -15.40 -15.91 20.44
CA GLY A 975 -15.71 -14.72 21.25
C GLY A 975 -15.22 -13.36 20.77
N LEU A 976 -14.68 -13.22 19.56
CA LEU A 976 -13.97 -12.00 19.12
C LEU A 976 -14.73 -11.19 18.05
N ALA A 977 -16.04 -11.07 18.21
CA ALA A 977 -16.85 -10.14 17.42
C ALA A 977 -17.00 -8.83 18.19
N ALA A 978 -16.11 -7.84 17.97
CA ALA A 978 -16.42 -6.40 18.12
C ALA A 978 -15.25 -5.39 18.00
N ALA A 979 -13.96 -5.76 17.91
CA ALA A 979 -12.89 -4.76 17.85
C ALA A 979 -11.78 -5.14 16.86
N CYS A 980 -11.52 -4.27 15.89
CA CYS A 980 -10.30 -4.26 15.09
C CYS A 980 -9.11 -3.87 15.99
N ASP A 981 -8.67 -4.79 16.84
CA ASP A 981 -7.34 -4.73 17.44
C ASP A 981 -6.40 -5.47 16.48
N CYS A 982 -5.51 -4.73 15.83
CA CYS A 982 -4.65 -5.17 14.73
C CYS A 982 -3.58 -6.19 15.15
N THR A 983 -3.67 -6.74 16.36
CA THR A 983 -2.69 -7.63 16.99
C THR A 983 -3.13 -9.10 16.98
N MET A 984 -4.31 -9.44 16.46
CA MET A 984 -4.80 -10.83 16.41
C MET A 984 -4.06 -11.68 15.37
N PRO A 985 -3.38 -12.78 15.75
CA PRO A 985 -2.57 -13.59 14.84
C PRO A 985 -3.35 -13.96 13.58
N SER A 986 -2.76 -13.69 12.43
CA SER A 986 -3.39 -13.81 11.12
C SER A 986 -2.48 -14.56 10.14
N SER A 987 -3.10 -15.21 9.16
CA SER A 987 -2.36 -15.84 8.05
C SER A 987 -2.49 -14.98 6.81
N ILE A 988 -1.40 -14.76 6.10
CA ILE A 988 -1.43 -14.09 4.79
C ILE A 988 -1.63 -15.14 3.71
N VAL A 989 -2.68 -14.94 2.92
CA VAL A 989 -2.97 -15.80 1.77
C VAL A 989 -2.93 -14.98 0.49
N THR A 990 -2.60 -15.63 -0.62
CA THR A 990 -2.70 -15.05 -1.96
C THR A 990 -3.76 -15.78 -2.77
N VAL A 991 -4.59 -15.04 -3.49
CA VAL A 991 -5.65 -15.57 -4.35
C VAL A 991 -5.49 -15.02 -5.77
N PRO A 992 -5.74 -15.81 -6.84
CA PRO A 992 -5.81 -15.27 -8.19
C PRO A 992 -6.81 -14.12 -8.29
N SER A 993 -6.47 -13.03 -8.96
CA SER A 993 -7.33 -11.84 -9.05
C SER A 993 -8.67 -12.08 -9.77
N GLY A 994 -8.73 -13.11 -10.63
CA GLY A 994 -9.94 -13.60 -11.27
C GLY A 994 -10.78 -14.58 -10.43
N GLY A 995 -10.29 -14.95 -9.24
CA GLY A 995 -10.89 -15.94 -8.35
C GLY A 995 -10.29 -17.34 -8.48
N GLY A 996 -10.31 -18.09 -7.38
CA GLY A 996 -9.72 -19.43 -7.30
C GLY A 996 -9.39 -19.83 -5.85
N PRO A 997 -8.76 -21.00 -5.64
CA PRO A 997 -8.31 -21.40 -4.31
C PRO A 997 -7.20 -20.47 -3.81
N ALA A 998 -7.29 -20.04 -2.56
CA ALA A 998 -6.22 -19.29 -1.92
C ALA A 998 -5.01 -20.17 -1.60
N THR A 999 -3.81 -19.59 -1.67
CA THR A 999 -2.56 -20.21 -1.23
C THR A 999 -2.08 -19.49 0.02
N THR A 1000 -1.92 -20.19 1.13
CA THR A 1000 -1.31 -19.62 2.33
C THR A 1000 0.18 -19.41 2.11
N VAL A 1001 0.64 -18.17 2.31
CA VAL A 1001 2.04 -17.76 2.15
C VAL A 1001 2.71 -17.60 3.50
N ILE A 1002 2.07 -16.85 4.42
CA ILE A 1002 2.52 -16.70 5.81
C ILE A 1002 1.44 -17.27 6.73
N ARG A 1003 1.84 -18.06 7.73
CA ARG A 1003 0.92 -18.72 8.67
C ARG A 1003 0.98 -18.05 10.04
N HIS A 1004 -0.18 -17.68 10.59
CA HIS A 1004 -0.41 -17.31 12.00
C HIS A 1004 0.34 -16.09 12.58
N VAL A 1005 1.23 -15.42 11.84
CA VAL A 1005 2.05 -14.29 12.34
C VAL A 1005 2.11 -13.08 11.41
N GLY A 1006 1.31 -13.04 10.34
CA GLY A 1006 1.39 -12.01 9.31
C GLY A 1006 0.16 -11.10 9.25
N TYR A 1007 0.41 -9.80 9.11
CA TYR A 1007 -0.59 -8.72 9.07
C TYR A 1007 -0.30 -7.76 7.92
N GLN A 1008 -1.30 -6.99 7.46
CA GLN A 1008 -1.14 -5.86 6.52
C GLN A 1008 -0.22 -6.17 5.33
N PRO A 1009 -0.55 -7.17 4.49
CA PRO A 1009 0.31 -7.55 3.38
C PRO A 1009 0.44 -6.41 2.36
N VAL A 1010 1.61 -6.30 1.75
CA VAL A 1010 1.93 -5.35 0.68
C VAL A 1010 2.91 -6.02 -0.29
N TYR A 1011 3.04 -5.52 -1.52
CA TYR A 1011 4.06 -6.02 -2.44
C TYR A 1011 5.20 -5.03 -2.61
N GLN A 1012 6.42 -5.54 -2.59
CA GLN A 1012 7.63 -4.83 -2.98
C GLN A 1012 8.03 -5.27 -4.38
N THR A 1013 7.93 -4.37 -5.37
CA THR A 1013 8.55 -4.59 -6.68
C THR A 1013 10.06 -4.68 -6.50
N LEU A 1014 10.72 -5.71 -7.02
CA LEU A 1014 12.18 -5.72 -7.04
C LEU A 1014 12.63 -4.88 -8.24
N PRO A 1015 13.53 -3.89 -8.03
CA PRO A 1015 14.07 -3.12 -9.13
C PRO A 1015 14.64 -4.10 -10.15
N VAL A 1016 14.10 -4.11 -11.36
CA VAL A 1016 14.77 -4.78 -12.48
C VAL A 1016 16.01 -3.95 -12.74
N PRO A 1017 17.22 -4.49 -12.57
CA PRO A 1017 18.39 -3.63 -12.59
C PRO A 1017 18.73 -3.26 -14.03
N ASP A 1018 18.34 -2.08 -14.47
CA ASP A 1018 18.35 -1.69 -15.89
C ASP A 1018 19.76 -1.47 -16.45
N LEU A 1019 20.48 -2.56 -16.62
CA LEU A 1019 21.63 -2.71 -17.49
C LEU A 1019 21.18 -3.36 -18.79
N SER A 1020 21.78 -2.98 -19.90
CA SER A 1020 21.63 -3.67 -21.17
C SER A 1020 22.95 -4.25 -21.64
N LEU A 1021 22.88 -5.46 -22.18
CA LEU A 1021 23.98 -6.13 -22.85
C LEU A 1021 23.47 -6.58 -24.23
N THR A 1022 24.23 -6.30 -25.27
CA THR A 1022 23.97 -6.80 -26.63
C THR A 1022 25.24 -7.40 -27.19
N VAL A 1023 25.09 -8.47 -27.99
CA VAL A 1023 26.21 -9.15 -28.66
C VAL A 1023 25.94 -9.18 -30.15
N SER A 1024 26.97 -8.92 -30.95
CA SER A 1024 26.90 -9.00 -32.41
C SER A 1024 28.15 -9.69 -32.95
N VAL A 1025 27.99 -10.46 -34.01
CA VAL A 1025 29.10 -11.16 -34.69
C VAL A 1025 29.17 -10.67 -36.13
N GLY A 1026 30.30 -10.08 -36.50
CA GLY A 1026 30.58 -9.62 -37.85
C GLY A 1026 31.13 -10.72 -38.76
N GLY A 1027 30.99 -10.53 -40.08
CA GLY A 1027 31.62 -11.40 -41.09
C GLY A 1027 31.05 -12.81 -41.17
N GLN A 1028 29.76 -12.98 -40.89
CA GLN A 1028 29.07 -14.27 -40.90
C GLN A 1028 28.49 -14.62 -42.29
N PRO A 1029 28.54 -15.90 -42.72
CA PRO A 1029 29.30 -16.99 -42.10
C PRO A 1029 30.81 -16.81 -42.29
N GLY A 1030 31.58 -17.23 -41.29
CA GLY A 1030 33.03 -17.40 -41.43
C GLY A 1030 33.36 -18.69 -42.20
N TYR A 1031 34.60 -18.81 -42.68
CA TYR A 1031 35.07 -20.00 -43.39
C TYR A 1031 36.41 -20.47 -42.85
N VAL A 1032 36.58 -21.79 -42.70
CA VAL A 1032 37.82 -22.37 -42.14
C VAL A 1032 39.05 -21.94 -42.95
N GLY A 1033 40.08 -21.42 -42.25
CA GLY A 1033 41.28 -20.82 -42.82
C GLY A 1033 41.08 -19.44 -43.45
N GLY A 1034 39.94 -18.80 -43.19
CA GLY A 1034 39.49 -17.54 -43.77
C GLY A 1034 39.71 -16.30 -42.91
N ASP A 1035 38.87 -15.28 -43.15
CA ASP A 1035 38.90 -14.03 -42.39
C ASP A 1035 38.54 -14.27 -40.91
N SER A 1036 39.18 -13.50 -40.02
CA SER A 1036 38.82 -13.54 -38.60
C SER A 1036 37.53 -12.76 -38.37
N MET A 1037 36.73 -13.20 -37.40
CA MET A 1037 35.38 -12.70 -37.16
C MET A 1037 35.38 -11.82 -35.91
N PRO A 1038 35.04 -10.53 -36.03
CA PRO A 1038 34.88 -9.66 -34.88
C PRO A 1038 33.58 -9.99 -34.16
N VAL A 1039 33.64 -10.11 -32.83
CA VAL A 1039 32.51 -10.19 -31.91
C VAL A 1039 32.53 -8.92 -31.07
N THR A 1040 31.40 -8.20 -31.06
CA THR A 1040 31.25 -6.94 -30.34
C THR A 1040 30.16 -7.09 -29.28
N TYR A 1041 30.53 -6.80 -28.03
CA TYR A 1041 29.66 -6.74 -26.88
C TYR A 1041 29.44 -5.28 -26.50
N THR A 1042 28.20 -4.81 -26.49
CA THR A 1042 27.86 -3.45 -26.06
C THR A 1042 27.10 -3.51 -24.76
N VAL A 1043 27.68 -2.89 -23.73
CA VAL A 1043 27.12 -2.75 -22.38
C VAL A 1043 26.64 -1.32 -22.19
N ARG A 1044 25.43 -1.14 -21.67
CA ARG A 1044 24.91 0.18 -21.32
C ARG A 1044 24.27 0.17 -19.95
N ASN A 1045 24.57 1.19 -19.14
CA ASN A 1045 23.81 1.47 -17.94
C ASN A 1045 22.58 2.31 -18.32
N THR A 1046 21.41 1.67 -18.35
CA THR A 1046 20.12 2.31 -18.62
C THR A 1046 19.36 2.65 -17.34
N SER A 1047 19.94 2.37 -16.17
CA SER A 1047 19.33 2.62 -14.88
C SER A 1047 19.45 4.08 -14.48
N ARG A 1048 18.69 4.48 -13.45
CA ARG A 1048 18.75 5.82 -12.86
C ARG A 1048 19.85 5.97 -11.80
N GLN A 1049 20.71 4.97 -11.65
CA GLN A 1049 21.79 4.95 -10.66
C GLN A 1049 23.11 4.49 -11.30
N PRO A 1050 24.28 4.85 -10.74
CA PRO A 1050 25.54 4.28 -11.20
C PRO A 1050 25.58 2.77 -10.96
N ALA A 1051 26.22 2.02 -11.86
CA ALA A 1051 26.50 0.60 -11.69
C ALA A 1051 27.98 0.41 -11.35
N SER A 1052 28.29 0.04 -10.12
CA SER A 1052 29.63 -0.26 -9.65
C SER A 1052 29.99 -1.74 -9.89
N ASN A 1053 31.28 -2.08 -9.81
CA ASN A 1053 31.77 -3.45 -9.96
C ASN A 1053 31.21 -4.18 -11.21
N ALA A 1054 31.22 -3.51 -12.36
CA ALA A 1054 30.75 -4.13 -13.61
C ALA A 1054 31.82 -5.05 -14.22
N TRP A 1055 31.42 -6.28 -14.53
CA TRP A 1055 32.22 -7.32 -15.14
C TRP A 1055 31.45 -8.00 -16.27
N LEU A 1056 32.16 -8.32 -17.35
CA LEU A 1056 31.60 -9.02 -18.50
C LEU A 1056 32.35 -10.33 -18.70
N SER A 1057 31.67 -11.46 -18.48
CA SER A 1057 32.18 -12.80 -18.80
C SER A 1057 31.80 -13.19 -20.22
N LEU A 1058 32.75 -13.73 -20.97
CA LEU A 1058 32.63 -14.09 -22.37
C LEU A 1058 32.68 -15.62 -22.53
N ALA A 1059 31.57 -16.23 -22.96
CA ALA A 1059 31.55 -17.64 -23.33
C ALA A 1059 31.77 -17.77 -24.85
N LEU A 1060 33.00 -18.13 -25.23
CA LEU A 1060 33.46 -18.24 -26.61
C LEU A 1060 33.60 -19.71 -27.04
N PRO A 1061 33.30 -20.08 -28.30
CA PRO A 1061 33.46 -21.45 -28.81
C PRO A 1061 34.90 -21.98 -28.64
N PRO A 1062 35.13 -23.06 -27.87
CA PRO A 1062 36.49 -23.57 -27.59
C PRO A 1062 37.27 -23.93 -28.87
N ALA A 1063 36.56 -24.40 -29.90
CA ALA A 1063 37.14 -24.73 -31.20
C ALA A 1063 37.86 -23.54 -31.88
N LEU A 1064 37.56 -22.30 -31.47
CA LEU A 1064 38.14 -21.06 -32.01
C LEU A 1064 39.18 -20.38 -31.09
N LEU A 1065 39.50 -20.93 -29.90
CA LEU A 1065 40.44 -20.33 -28.92
C LEU A 1065 41.90 -20.86 -28.94
N PRO A 1066 42.94 -20.02 -28.90
CA PRO A 1066 42.90 -18.62 -28.49
C PRO A 1066 42.38 -17.68 -29.59
N ALA A 1067 41.72 -16.60 -29.15
CA ALA A 1067 41.31 -15.49 -30.00
C ALA A 1067 42.54 -14.80 -30.64
N VAL A 1068 42.36 -14.18 -31.80
CA VAL A 1068 43.41 -13.42 -32.50
C VAL A 1068 43.75 -12.15 -31.74
N SER A 1069 42.72 -11.48 -31.21
CA SER A 1069 42.87 -10.33 -30.33
C SER A 1069 41.68 -10.23 -29.39
N MET A 1070 41.91 -9.71 -28.20
CA MET A 1070 40.90 -9.45 -27.19
C MET A 1070 41.16 -8.06 -26.58
N ASP A 1071 40.11 -7.37 -26.16
CA ASP A 1071 40.21 -6.09 -25.45
C ASP A 1071 41.14 -6.23 -24.23
N SER A 1072 41.96 -5.23 -23.96
CA SER A 1072 42.95 -5.27 -22.86
C SER A 1072 42.32 -5.36 -21.46
N ARG A 1073 41.02 -5.06 -21.34
CA ARG A 1073 40.26 -5.23 -20.09
C ARG A 1073 39.91 -6.70 -19.79
N CYS A 1074 40.13 -7.60 -20.74
CA CYS A 1074 39.76 -9.01 -20.65
C CYS A 1074 40.97 -9.91 -20.40
N ASP A 1075 40.79 -10.90 -19.54
CA ASP A 1075 41.73 -12.00 -19.36
C ASP A 1075 41.47 -13.08 -20.43
N ALA A 1076 42.49 -13.38 -21.23
CA ALA A 1076 42.40 -14.33 -22.33
C ALA A 1076 42.27 -15.80 -21.89
N ALA A 1077 42.64 -16.13 -20.65
CA ALA A 1077 42.53 -17.49 -20.11
C ALA A 1077 41.13 -17.78 -19.55
N THR A 1078 40.49 -16.79 -18.94
CA THR A 1078 39.18 -16.93 -18.29
C THR A 1078 38.02 -16.35 -19.11
N GLY A 1079 38.31 -15.47 -20.08
CA GLY A 1079 37.29 -14.75 -20.85
C GLY A 1079 36.57 -13.68 -20.02
N LEU A 1080 37.11 -13.28 -18.86
CA LEU A 1080 36.49 -12.30 -17.98
C LEU A 1080 37.04 -10.89 -18.21
N CYS A 1081 36.16 -9.91 -18.37
CA CYS A 1081 36.50 -8.52 -18.64
C CYS A 1081 36.06 -7.58 -17.51
N ARG A 1082 36.96 -6.73 -17.02
CA ARG A 1082 36.66 -5.72 -15.98
C ARG A 1082 36.22 -4.41 -16.60
N LEU A 1083 34.99 -3.97 -16.33
CA LEU A 1083 34.41 -2.72 -16.85
C LEU A 1083 34.41 -1.57 -15.85
N GLY A 1084 34.53 -1.88 -14.54
CA GLY A 1084 34.63 -0.88 -13.48
C GLY A 1084 33.26 -0.28 -13.14
N THR A 1085 33.21 1.04 -12.95
CA THR A 1085 31.94 1.75 -12.67
C THR A 1085 31.36 2.31 -13.96
N LEU A 1086 30.08 2.06 -14.22
CA LEU A 1086 29.29 2.62 -15.32
C LEU A 1086 28.37 3.72 -14.76
N GLY A 1087 28.59 4.97 -15.16
CA GLY A 1087 27.71 6.09 -14.83
C GLY A 1087 26.32 5.94 -15.44
N ILE A 1088 25.39 6.80 -15.02
CA ILE A 1088 24.01 6.81 -15.54
C ILE A 1088 24.04 7.12 -17.05
N GLY A 1089 23.52 6.21 -17.87
CA GLY A 1089 23.52 6.35 -19.33
C GLY A 1089 24.81 5.90 -20.03
N ASP A 1090 25.88 5.57 -19.29
CA ASP A 1090 27.19 5.20 -19.86
C ASP A 1090 27.09 3.96 -20.74
N GLN A 1091 27.87 3.96 -21.83
CA GLN A 1091 28.00 2.84 -22.75
C GLN A 1091 29.48 2.44 -22.89
N GLN A 1092 29.76 1.15 -22.70
CA GLN A 1092 31.08 0.57 -22.95
C GLN A 1092 30.97 -0.55 -23.99
N VAL A 1093 31.99 -0.69 -24.84
CA VAL A 1093 32.06 -1.72 -25.88
C VAL A 1093 33.28 -2.59 -25.66
N VAL A 1094 33.12 -3.92 -25.70
CA VAL A 1094 34.21 -4.91 -25.64
C VAL A 1094 34.26 -5.67 -26.96
N ASN A 1095 35.45 -5.75 -27.56
CA ASN A 1095 35.66 -6.41 -28.84
C ASN A 1095 36.58 -7.63 -28.71
N VAL A 1096 36.21 -8.71 -29.40
CA VAL A 1096 37.01 -9.95 -29.51
C VAL A 1096 37.08 -10.36 -30.96
N VAL A 1097 38.24 -10.80 -31.43
CA VAL A 1097 38.41 -11.26 -32.81
C VAL A 1097 38.73 -12.74 -32.80
N LEU A 1098 37.81 -13.56 -33.32
CA LEU A 1098 37.93 -15.01 -33.35
C LEU A 1098 38.51 -15.50 -34.70
N PRO A 1099 39.50 -16.39 -34.70
CA PRO A 1099 40.00 -17.00 -35.92
C PRO A 1099 39.01 -18.02 -36.46
N ALA A 1100 38.70 -17.99 -37.76
CA ALA A 1100 37.88 -19.00 -38.41
C ALA A 1100 38.72 -20.26 -38.72
N ARG A 1101 39.09 -21.05 -37.71
CA ARG A 1101 40.01 -22.19 -37.84
C ARG A 1101 39.35 -23.57 -37.77
N ALA A 1102 38.11 -23.63 -37.31
CA ALA A 1102 37.32 -24.86 -37.21
C ALA A 1102 35.86 -24.54 -37.52
N ALA A 1103 35.13 -25.49 -38.11
CA ALA A 1103 33.71 -25.32 -38.35
C ALA A 1103 32.93 -25.38 -37.04
N THR A 1104 31.95 -24.49 -36.88
CA THR A 1104 31.09 -24.44 -35.69
C THR A 1104 29.79 -23.71 -36.02
N ALA A 1105 28.72 -24.04 -35.31
CA ALA A 1105 27.43 -23.35 -35.35
C ALA A 1105 26.98 -22.93 -33.93
N GLN A 1106 27.94 -22.79 -32.99
CA GLN A 1106 27.67 -22.41 -31.61
C GLN A 1106 27.38 -20.91 -31.49
N ALA A 1107 26.53 -20.53 -30.54
CA ALA A 1107 26.36 -19.13 -30.17
C ALA A 1107 27.56 -18.63 -29.36
N VAL A 1108 27.82 -17.33 -29.47
CA VAL A 1108 28.69 -16.61 -28.56
C VAL A 1108 27.82 -15.92 -27.52
N THR A 1109 28.17 -16.06 -26.24
CA THR A 1109 27.37 -15.51 -25.13
C THR A 1109 28.21 -14.53 -24.31
N GLY A 1110 27.55 -13.48 -23.81
CA GLY A 1110 28.08 -12.57 -22.81
C GLY A 1110 27.21 -12.58 -21.56
N ARG A 1111 27.84 -12.53 -20.39
CA ARG A 1111 27.20 -12.37 -19.07
C ARG A 1111 27.77 -11.11 -18.41
N LEU A 1112 26.95 -10.08 -18.25
CA LEU A 1112 27.29 -8.86 -17.53
C LEU A 1112 26.80 -8.98 -16.09
N THR A 1113 27.69 -8.82 -15.12
CA THR A 1113 27.39 -8.68 -13.69
C THR A 1113 27.80 -7.29 -13.23
N ALA A 1114 26.95 -6.57 -12.51
CA ALA A 1114 27.32 -5.31 -11.86
C ALA A 1114 26.39 -5.01 -10.68
N THR A 1115 26.79 -4.10 -9.80
CA THR A 1115 25.99 -3.65 -8.66
C THR A 1115 25.39 -2.29 -8.97
N VAL A 1116 24.08 -2.21 -9.18
CA VAL A 1116 23.39 -0.95 -9.44
C VAL A 1116 22.97 -0.34 -8.11
N GLY A 1117 23.41 0.89 -7.82
CA GLY A 1117 23.20 1.50 -6.50
C GLY A 1117 24.01 0.81 -5.40
N GLU A 1118 23.42 0.70 -4.20
CA GLU A 1118 24.00 -0.01 -3.03
C GLU A 1118 23.42 -1.43 -2.83
N GLY A 1119 22.79 -2.02 -3.85
CA GLY A 1119 21.99 -3.26 -3.73
C GLY A 1119 22.57 -4.51 -4.40
N THR A 1120 21.73 -5.55 -4.53
CA THR A 1120 22.06 -6.90 -5.01
C THR A 1120 22.75 -6.92 -6.39
N PRO A 1121 23.77 -7.77 -6.60
CA PRO A 1121 24.40 -7.98 -7.90
C PRO A 1121 23.39 -8.28 -9.00
N THR A 1122 23.57 -7.62 -10.13
CA THR A 1122 22.63 -7.58 -11.22
C THR A 1122 23.23 -8.26 -12.44
N THR A 1123 22.53 -9.25 -12.99
CA THR A 1123 23.05 -10.04 -14.11
C THR A 1123 22.24 -9.79 -15.39
N ARG A 1124 22.93 -9.66 -16.52
CA ARG A 1124 22.36 -9.61 -17.88
C ARG A 1124 23.05 -10.57 -18.81
N PHE A 1125 22.27 -11.18 -19.69
CA PHE A 1125 22.77 -12.12 -20.69
C PHE A 1125 22.41 -11.64 -22.08
N ALA A 1126 23.31 -11.87 -23.03
CA ALA A 1126 23.00 -11.76 -24.43
C ALA A 1126 23.83 -12.75 -25.23
N GLN A 1127 23.27 -13.23 -26.34
CA GLN A 1127 23.89 -14.21 -27.22
C GLN A 1127 23.72 -13.82 -28.68
N ALA A 1128 24.66 -14.22 -29.51
CA ALA A 1128 24.59 -14.08 -30.95
C ALA A 1128 25.03 -15.37 -31.65
N PRO A 1129 24.34 -15.82 -32.70
CA PRO A 1129 24.74 -17.01 -33.43
C PRO A 1129 26.07 -16.76 -34.16
N LEU A 1130 26.95 -17.75 -34.12
CA LEU A 1130 28.19 -17.77 -34.86
C LEU A 1130 28.26 -19.05 -35.70
N LEU A 1131 28.43 -18.87 -37.00
CA LEU A 1131 28.51 -19.89 -38.01
C LEU A 1131 29.85 -19.80 -38.75
N VAL A 1132 30.67 -20.83 -38.61
CA VAL A 1132 31.88 -21.05 -39.41
C VAL A 1132 31.70 -22.31 -40.23
N LEU A 1133 31.80 -22.19 -41.54
CA LEU A 1133 31.67 -23.30 -42.49
C LEU A 1133 33.05 -23.84 -42.87
N ALA A 1134 33.17 -25.16 -42.99
CA ALA A 1134 34.34 -25.80 -43.60
C ALA A 1134 34.05 -26.10 -45.07
N PRO A 1135 34.74 -25.47 -46.03
CA PRO A 1135 34.60 -25.83 -47.43
C PRO A 1135 35.13 -27.24 -47.68
N THR A 1136 34.39 -28.04 -48.44
CA THR A 1136 34.72 -29.43 -48.75
C THR A 1136 34.74 -29.68 -50.24
N LEU A 1137 35.73 -30.44 -50.72
CA LEU A 1137 35.94 -30.73 -52.13
C LEU A 1137 35.98 -32.24 -52.36
N VAL A 1138 35.17 -32.73 -53.30
CA VAL A 1138 35.14 -34.15 -53.70
C VAL A 1138 35.25 -34.29 -55.22
N VAL A 1139 35.71 -35.45 -55.70
CA VAL A 1139 35.80 -35.77 -57.12
C VAL A 1139 35.13 -37.10 -57.42
N GLU A 1140 34.29 -37.16 -58.44
CA GLU A 1140 33.50 -38.35 -58.78
C GLU A 1140 33.39 -38.56 -60.31
N PRO A 1141 33.64 -39.78 -60.83
CA PRO A 1141 34.18 -40.94 -60.10
C PRO A 1141 35.63 -40.70 -59.64
N ARG A 1142 36.10 -41.47 -58.65
CA ARG A 1142 37.44 -41.31 -58.03
C ARG A 1142 38.56 -42.08 -58.74
N ILE A 1143 38.30 -42.65 -59.90
CA ILE A 1143 39.25 -43.47 -60.66
C ILE A 1143 39.03 -43.24 -62.15
N GLY A 1144 40.11 -43.23 -62.94
CA GLY A 1144 40.01 -43.16 -64.39
C GLY A 1144 41.36 -43.11 -65.10
N PRO A 1145 41.41 -43.44 -66.41
CA PRO A 1145 42.67 -43.47 -67.15
C PRO A 1145 43.14 -42.10 -67.65
N PRO A 1146 44.39 -41.97 -68.13
CA PRO A 1146 44.84 -40.75 -68.83
C PRO A 1146 43.94 -40.39 -70.02
N GLY A 1147 43.43 -39.15 -70.01
CA GLY A 1147 42.40 -38.64 -70.92
C GLY A 1147 40.97 -38.66 -70.36
N PHE A 1148 40.76 -39.18 -69.14
CA PHE A 1148 39.47 -39.22 -68.47
C PHE A 1148 39.07 -37.86 -67.88
N VAL A 1149 37.77 -37.55 -67.87
CA VAL A 1149 37.20 -36.34 -67.27
C VAL A 1149 36.40 -36.73 -66.02
N THR A 1150 36.85 -36.28 -64.85
CA THR A 1150 36.11 -36.45 -63.59
C THR A 1150 35.35 -35.18 -63.22
N LYS A 1151 34.30 -35.29 -62.39
CA LYS A 1151 33.54 -34.14 -61.89
C LYS A 1151 34.04 -33.77 -60.50
N ALA A 1152 34.53 -32.55 -60.33
CA ALA A 1152 34.80 -31.97 -59.02
C ALA A 1152 33.55 -31.26 -58.49
N VAL A 1153 33.18 -31.54 -57.24
CA VAL A 1153 32.05 -30.92 -56.53
C VAL A 1153 32.59 -30.25 -55.27
N GLY A 1154 32.38 -28.95 -55.16
CA GLY A 1154 32.67 -28.17 -53.96
C GLY A 1154 31.39 -27.83 -53.22
N THR A 1155 31.40 -27.91 -51.90
CA THR A 1155 30.30 -27.48 -51.01
C THR A 1155 30.84 -26.63 -49.87
N ASN A 1156 30.00 -25.77 -49.27
CA ASN A 1156 30.36 -24.86 -48.18
C ASN A 1156 31.49 -23.87 -48.53
N PHE A 1157 31.67 -23.53 -49.81
CA PHE A 1157 32.58 -22.46 -50.23
C PHE A 1157 31.91 -21.09 -50.11
N PRO A 1158 32.68 -19.99 -49.99
CA PRO A 1158 32.12 -18.65 -49.97
C PRO A 1158 31.38 -18.32 -51.28
N PRO A 1159 30.09 -17.94 -51.23
CA PRO A 1159 29.33 -17.52 -52.40
C PRO A 1159 30.04 -16.44 -53.22
N GLY A 1160 30.06 -16.59 -54.54
CA GLY A 1160 30.71 -15.64 -55.45
C GLY A 1160 32.24 -15.65 -55.42
N ALA A 1161 32.88 -16.51 -54.61
CA ALA A 1161 34.33 -16.69 -54.68
C ALA A 1161 34.74 -17.37 -56.00
N THR A 1162 35.84 -16.91 -56.57
CA THR A 1162 36.52 -17.59 -57.68
C THR A 1162 37.59 -18.50 -57.11
N VAL A 1163 37.47 -19.81 -57.36
CA VAL A 1163 38.34 -20.85 -56.84
C VAL A 1163 39.16 -21.45 -57.97
N ARG A 1164 40.47 -21.59 -57.77
CA ARG A 1164 41.37 -22.28 -58.69
C ARG A 1164 41.61 -23.70 -58.21
N LEU A 1165 41.34 -24.66 -59.08
CA LEU A 1165 41.56 -26.08 -58.83
C LEU A 1165 42.92 -26.53 -59.34
N ARG A 1166 43.64 -27.37 -58.60
CA ARG A 1166 44.97 -27.86 -59.00
C ARG A 1166 45.24 -29.26 -58.48
N TRP A 1167 45.69 -30.15 -59.36
CA TRP A 1167 46.26 -31.44 -58.95
C TRP A 1167 47.61 -31.24 -58.25
N ASP A 1168 47.82 -31.94 -57.15
CA ASP A 1168 49.12 -32.02 -56.47
C ASP A 1168 50.20 -32.70 -57.32
N VAL A 1169 49.81 -33.72 -58.09
CA VAL A 1169 50.64 -34.49 -59.02
C VAL A 1169 49.99 -34.53 -60.40
N GLY A 1170 50.76 -34.17 -61.44
CA GLY A 1170 50.27 -34.08 -62.83
C GLY A 1170 49.96 -32.65 -63.27
N ILE A 1171 49.51 -32.48 -64.51
CA ILE A 1171 49.21 -31.18 -65.09
C ILE A 1171 47.71 -30.91 -64.97
N THR A 1172 47.32 -29.74 -64.48
CA THR A 1172 45.91 -29.31 -64.47
C THR A 1172 45.61 -28.50 -65.73
N ALA A 1173 44.64 -28.95 -66.53
CA ALA A 1173 44.23 -28.24 -67.75
C ALA A 1173 43.60 -26.87 -67.42
N THR A 1174 43.92 -25.84 -68.22
CA THR A 1174 43.44 -24.45 -68.04
C THR A 1174 42.31 -24.09 -69.01
N PRO A 1175 41.38 -23.18 -68.64
CA PRO A 1175 41.29 -22.51 -67.34
C PRO A 1175 40.67 -23.41 -66.25
N ASN A 1176 41.32 -23.45 -65.10
CA ASN A 1176 41.01 -24.32 -63.95
C ASN A 1176 40.30 -23.55 -62.82
N THR A 1177 39.64 -22.43 -63.15
CA THR A 1177 38.94 -21.58 -62.19
C THR A 1177 37.43 -21.74 -62.30
N VAL A 1178 36.75 -21.76 -61.15
CA VAL A 1178 35.30 -21.89 -61.04
C VAL A 1178 34.75 -20.81 -60.11
N VAL A 1179 33.59 -20.25 -60.45
CA VAL A 1179 32.87 -19.31 -59.58
C VAL A 1179 31.87 -20.09 -58.74
N VAL A 1180 31.91 -19.89 -57.43
CA VAL A 1180 31.02 -20.53 -56.46
C VAL A 1180 29.63 -19.93 -56.56
N GLN A 1181 28.60 -20.79 -56.59
CA GLN A 1181 27.20 -20.41 -56.68
C GLN A 1181 26.70 -19.75 -55.38
N PRO A 1182 25.56 -19.04 -55.41
CA PRO A 1182 24.99 -18.40 -54.22
C PRO A 1182 24.75 -19.32 -53.02
N ASP A 1183 24.53 -20.62 -53.27
CA ASP A 1183 24.33 -21.65 -52.24
C ASP A 1183 25.64 -22.20 -51.65
N GLY A 1184 26.79 -21.64 -52.06
CA GLY A 1184 28.12 -22.06 -51.60
C GLY A 1184 28.64 -23.32 -52.28
N THR A 1185 28.03 -23.75 -53.40
CA THR A 1185 28.44 -24.95 -54.14
C THR A 1185 29.03 -24.62 -55.51
N PHE A 1186 29.77 -25.58 -56.09
CA PHE A 1186 30.08 -25.56 -57.51
C PHE A 1186 30.30 -26.98 -58.04
N GLN A 1187 30.10 -27.15 -59.34
CA GLN A 1187 30.45 -28.37 -60.04
C GLN A 1187 31.22 -28.04 -61.31
N VAL A 1188 32.35 -28.72 -61.54
CA VAL A 1188 33.18 -28.51 -62.73
C VAL A 1188 33.85 -29.80 -63.16
N GLN A 1189 34.01 -29.95 -64.47
CA GLN A 1189 34.74 -31.08 -65.05
C GLN A 1189 36.25 -30.82 -65.02
N VAL A 1190 37.02 -31.81 -64.58
CA VAL A 1190 38.49 -31.76 -64.49
C VAL A 1190 39.07 -32.90 -65.30
N LEU A 1191 39.88 -32.55 -66.30
CA LEU A 1191 40.53 -33.51 -67.21
C LEU A 1191 41.84 -34.04 -66.62
N ILE A 1192 42.04 -35.35 -66.72
CA ILE A 1192 43.33 -36.01 -66.53
C ILE A 1192 44.06 -36.03 -67.88
N LEU A 1193 45.24 -35.41 -67.97
CA LEU A 1193 45.93 -35.28 -69.25
C LEU A 1193 46.60 -36.61 -69.66
N ARG A 1194 46.71 -36.85 -70.97
CA ARG A 1194 47.25 -38.10 -71.53
C ARG A 1194 48.69 -38.41 -71.09
N LYS A 1195 49.46 -37.40 -70.68
CA LYS A 1195 50.85 -37.53 -70.21
C LYS A 1195 50.98 -37.53 -68.68
N ASP A 1196 49.88 -37.54 -67.94
CA ASP A 1196 49.97 -37.53 -66.49
C ASP A 1196 50.46 -38.88 -65.93
N PRO A 1197 51.25 -38.88 -64.84
CA PRO A 1197 51.78 -40.11 -64.22
C PRO A 1197 50.67 -40.96 -63.59
N LEU A 1198 50.83 -42.29 -63.61
CA LEU A 1198 49.90 -43.20 -62.94
C LEU A 1198 50.03 -43.08 -61.41
N GLY A 1199 48.95 -43.42 -60.69
CA GLY A 1199 48.92 -43.41 -59.23
C GLY A 1199 47.96 -42.38 -58.61
N PRO A 1200 47.92 -42.30 -57.28
CA PRO A 1200 47.01 -41.42 -56.55
C PRO A 1200 47.41 -39.96 -56.70
N ARG A 1201 46.42 -39.08 -56.85
CA ARG A 1201 46.57 -37.63 -56.82
C ARG A 1201 45.36 -36.99 -56.16
N TYR A 1202 45.51 -35.78 -55.69
CA TYR A 1202 44.48 -35.06 -54.95
C TYR A 1202 44.23 -33.72 -55.59
N LEU A 1203 42.95 -33.35 -55.65
CA LEU A 1203 42.55 -32.05 -56.16
C LEU A 1203 42.57 -31.05 -55.01
N GLY A 1204 43.33 -29.97 -55.18
CA GLY A 1204 43.31 -28.81 -54.30
C GLY A 1204 42.45 -27.69 -54.87
N ALA A 1205 41.87 -26.88 -54.00
CA ALA A 1205 41.12 -25.66 -54.28
C ALA A 1205 41.71 -24.50 -53.48
N VAL A 1206 42.09 -23.42 -54.17
CA VAL A 1206 42.58 -22.19 -53.55
C VAL A 1206 41.82 -20.98 -54.07
N ARG A 1207 41.55 -20.00 -53.21
CA ARG A 1207 40.89 -18.76 -53.61
C ARG A 1207 41.74 -17.95 -54.58
N VAL A 1208 41.10 -17.34 -55.56
CA VAL A 1208 41.70 -16.34 -56.47
C VAL A 1208 41.22 -14.95 -56.08
N THR A 1209 39.91 -14.70 -56.18
CA THR A 1209 39.27 -13.38 -55.97
C THR A 1209 37.80 -13.56 -55.63
N GLY A 1210 37.12 -12.52 -55.09
CA GLY A 1210 35.69 -12.55 -54.77
C GLY A 1210 35.33 -13.34 -53.51
N GLY A 1211 34.24 -12.97 -52.84
CA GLY A 1211 33.75 -13.61 -51.60
C GLY A 1211 34.71 -13.51 -50.40
N SER A 1212 34.28 -14.03 -49.25
CA SER A 1212 35.08 -14.16 -48.02
C SER A 1212 36.33 -15.01 -48.25
N ARG A 1213 37.41 -14.80 -47.47
CA ARG A 1213 38.59 -15.67 -47.55
C ARG A 1213 38.28 -17.05 -46.96
N PHE A 1214 39.00 -18.07 -47.44
CA PHE A 1214 39.00 -19.43 -46.91
C PHE A 1214 40.38 -20.05 -47.13
N GLY A 1215 40.75 -21.04 -46.33
CA GLY A 1215 42.03 -21.73 -46.44
C GLY A 1215 42.12 -22.65 -47.66
N PRO A 1216 43.32 -23.13 -48.05
CA PRO A 1216 43.43 -24.16 -49.08
C PRO A 1216 42.64 -25.41 -48.72
N VAL A 1217 41.83 -25.92 -49.64
CA VAL A 1217 41.00 -27.12 -49.46
C VAL A 1217 41.53 -28.22 -50.37
N ARG A 1218 41.53 -29.47 -49.92
CA ARG A 1218 41.97 -30.62 -50.71
C ARG A 1218 40.94 -31.74 -50.59
N THR A 1219 40.84 -32.59 -51.61
CA THR A 1219 40.06 -33.82 -51.49
C THR A 1219 40.57 -34.69 -50.35
N GLU A 1220 39.68 -35.29 -49.56
CA GLU A 1220 40.08 -36.22 -48.50
C GLU A 1220 40.60 -37.55 -49.07
N GLN A 1221 39.98 -38.01 -50.16
CA GLN A 1221 40.40 -39.21 -50.89
C GLN A 1221 41.11 -38.86 -52.20
N PRO A 1222 42.12 -39.66 -52.62
CA PRO A 1222 42.79 -39.45 -53.89
C PRO A 1222 41.90 -39.86 -55.06
N PHE A 1223 42.06 -39.16 -56.19
CA PHE A 1223 41.72 -39.69 -57.50
C PHE A 1223 42.84 -40.63 -57.97
N LEU A 1224 42.49 -41.85 -58.37
CA LEU A 1224 43.46 -42.85 -58.83
C LEU A 1224 43.55 -42.88 -60.36
N VAL A 1225 44.72 -42.53 -60.91
CA VAL A 1225 44.97 -42.64 -62.36
C VAL A 1225 45.56 -44.00 -62.71
N VAL A 1226 44.86 -44.74 -63.59
CA VAL A 1226 45.20 -46.12 -63.96
C VAL A 1226 45.43 -46.28 -65.48
N PRO A 1227 46.16 -47.30 -65.97
CA PRO A 1227 46.30 -47.55 -67.41
C PRO A 1227 44.96 -47.76 -68.13
N ARG A 1228 44.84 -47.38 -69.41
CA ARG A 1228 43.62 -47.61 -70.23
C ARG A 1228 43.19 -49.08 -70.38
N ALA A 1229 44.07 -50.03 -70.09
CA ALA A 1229 43.76 -51.46 -70.15
C ALA A 1229 43.01 -51.97 -68.90
N LEU A 1230 42.84 -51.13 -67.88
CA LEU A 1230 42.08 -51.41 -66.66
C LEU A 1230 40.81 -50.56 -66.67
N ASP A 1231 39.70 -51.13 -67.14
CA ASP A 1231 38.38 -50.54 -66.93
C ASP A 1231 37.98 -50.64 -65.45
N PRO A 1232 37.20 -49.68 -64.90
CA PRO A 1232 36.68 -49.78 -63.55
C PRO A 1232 35.82 -51.04 -63.41
N PRO A 1233 35.83 -51.73 -62.25
CA PRO A 1233 34.91 -52.83 -62.02
C PRO A 1233 33.48 -52.27 -62.11
N ASN A 1234 32.66 -52.86 -62.99
CA ASN A 1234 31.19 -52.70 -63.15
C ASN A 1234 30.65 -51.99 -64.41
N PHE A 1235 31.35 -51.99 -65.55
CA PHE A 1235 30.78 -51.48 -66.82
C PHE A 1235 30.23 -52.54 -67.80
N HIS A 1236 30.13 -53.81 -67.39
CA HIS A 1236 29.40 -54.85 -68.12
C HIS A 1236 28.07 -55.18 -67.41
N GLU A 1237 27.04 -54.35 -67.60
CA GLU A 1237 25.63 -54.77 -67.49
C GLU A 1237 24.71 -53.65 -68.00
N ARG A 1238 24.50 -53.61 -69.32
CA ARG A 1238 23.26 -53.19 -70.02
C ARG A 1238 23.41 -53.45 -71.52
N ARG A 1239 22.97 -54.64 -71.93
CA ARG A 1239 22.26 -54.86 -73.20
C ARG A 1239 20.89 -55.39 -72.84
#